data_AF-A0A1R2D0Z6-F1
#
_entry.id   AF-A0A1R2D0Z6-F1
#
_cell.length_a   1.000
_cell.length_b   1.000
_cell.length_c   1.000
_cell.angle_alpha   90.00
_cell.angle_beta   90.00
_cell.angle_gamma   90.00
#
_symmetry.space_group_name_H-M   'P 1'
#
loop_
_entity.id
_entity.type
_entity.pdbx_description
1 polymer ?
#
loop_
_entity_poly.entity_id
_entity_poly.type
_entity_poly.pdbx_seq_one_letter_code
_entity_poly.pdbx_strand_id
1 'polypeptide(L)'
;MDFDEIWDILLHRRENRKIINLTEHVILENSISSHEYYLTHRYESSENVFSGVDDEKNRCLFKLMPLPSFDDIKSVYRNLSLLQEFGETYKFTKIKDIFEIYDEQWILVIVCDYLEGLTIKEILEYSVNLEIPKEISLMIYVSILNIIEKAGEKGIMLHVLPDTIMICKEDSDENIVYSSFDNKYVLKVVTYNQINNNRSKYDIFFPYRKNSIENAYFGASYCLYILFTNQKIVEMPKFKEIDDEKRGKTLQVNDVALNAILNIVTGKNFKAESLTANSSLILWKNFQMEKYVELEELPIKDINPLITVMKFNNQKQSISAAKKILQVAGESPNEVNKVLGNSELFFDFFRVIFKHKSEIVKHPHLLNSILILLKDKTMSDKFKTTLISVGFLSLIPDFISNNVKSDLLCKLSINFAEDNTLTLQQILWDSNFIKNIMSKAFRSGMENEFIKVTMSYYGSHSLKFIYKIFDQLEISRFRIFQHIYEIPIIYKLNSVNTLFSILNKLLKKGPKTPPEDVVHTLKTLILIISEITCLQPFLELQHMKGECTSKSSQGFLTYFGKNPLLIRCSNCNSSYCVVCYEKYHKNHETKFLYLQGSMFRCNEIRDSESLYKLNFLLPKYQDDIQFFNIYKNIHEKINPSKIIIDCDKTLLSTSGIQIGLTKEAEAYFEVKIIKAGYFEDIAIGLAGTGVIYYSISGNIYRNGHVISHGPRLGSFDILGVGLFQNQVFFTYNGLLLRPIIPCFVVSPVKAYISSGSQSYIELEVKFTDWIFMRQNLSLIHQNADADALIQFIMKKVIKLNSKKETKSEDLFDRFLELLRIMSKTDLIEEMLAFKVKNFS
;
A
#
# COMPACT_ATOMS: atom_id res chain seq x y z
N MET A 1 -16.23 9.06 -13.74
CA MET A 1 -17.28 9.38 -14.72
C MET A 1 -17.50 8.11 -15.49
N ASP A 2 -18.75 7.64 -15.54
CA ASP A 2 -19.10 6.48 -16.36
C ASP A 2 -19.05 6.85 -17.86
N PHE A 3 -18.93 5.87 -18.75
CA PHE A 3 -18.94 6.11 -20.18
C PHE A 3 -20.27 6.70 -20.65
N ASP A 4 -21.40 6.35 -20.02
CA ASP A 4 -22.72 6.93 -20.32
C ASP A 4 -22.72 8.46 -20.11
N GLU A 5 -22.17 8.92 -18.97
CA GLU A 5 -22.05 10.36 -18.66
C GLU A 5 -21.12 11.06 -19.66
N ILE A 6 -20.00 10.41 -20.03
CA ILE A 6 -19.08 10.94 -21.05
C ILE A 6 -19.81 11.06 -22.39
N TRP A 7 -20.58 10.04 -22.77
CA TRP A 7 -21.31 9.98 -24.03
C TRP A 7 -22.34 11.10 -24.15
N ASP A 8 -23.14 11.32 -23.11
CA ASP A 8 -24.15 12.39 -23.09
C ASP A 8 -23.51 13.77 -23.23
N ILE A 9 -22.36 14.00 -22.57
CA ILE A 9 -21.60 15.24 -22.72
C ILE A 9 -21.09 15.40 -24.16
N LEU A 10 -20.57 14.33 -24.77
CA LEU A 10 -20.07 14.37 -26.15
C LEU A 10 -21.19 14.67 -27.15
N LEU A 11 -22.36 14.03 -27.01
CA LEU A 11 -23.53 14.30 -27.83
C LEU A 11 -24.00 15.75 -27.67
N HIS A 12 -24.14 16.22 -26.43
CA HIS A 12 -24.54 17.61 -26.17
C HIS A 12 -23.56 18.62 -26.77
N ARG A 13 -22.25 18.35 -26.71
CA ARG A 13 -21.22 19.19 -27.34
C ARG A 13 -21.30 19.20 -28.85
N ARG A 14 -21.65 18.07 -29.48
CA ARG A 14 -21.88 17.98 -30.92
C ARG A 14 -23.08 18.84 -31.34
N GLU A 15 -24.18 18.75 -30.61
CA GLU A 15 -25.40 19.53 -30.88
C GLU A 15 -25.19 21.04 -30.70
N ASN A 16 -24.34 21.44 -29.76
CA ASN A 16 -24.02 22.84 -29.48
C ASN A 16 -22.97 23.47 -30.41
N ARG A 17 -22.27 22.69 -31.26
CA ARG A 17 -21.44 23.30 -32.31
C ARG A 17 -22.33 24.00 -33.34
N LYS A 18 -21.79 25.01 -34.04
CA LYS A 18 -22.54 25.81 -35.03
C LYS A 18 -23.11 24.90 -36.12
N ILE A 19 -24.38 24.54 -35.96
CA ILE A 19 -25.20 24.00 -37.04
C ILE A 19 -25.33 25.11 -38.07
N ILE A 20 -24.84 24.85 -39.28
CA ILE A 20 -25.02 25.77 -40.40
C ILE A 20 -26.34 25.35 -41.06
N ASN A 21 -27.42 26.05 -40.69
CA ASN A 21 -28.67 25.95 -41.42
C ASN A 21 -28.42 26.36 -42.87
N LEU A 22 -29.00 25.61 -43.81
CA LEU A 22 -28.94 26.02 -45.21
C LEU A 22 -29.79 27.28 -45.38
N THR A 23 -29.29 28.23 -46.16
CA THR A 23 -29.98 29.50 -46.43
C THR A 23 -31.26 29.29 -47.23
N GLU A 24 -31.36 28.17 -47.95
CA GLU A 24 -32.52 27.73 -48.73
C GLU A 24 -32.71 26.21 -48.56
N HIS A 25 -33.96 25.73 -48.64
CA HIS A 25 -34.25 24.30 -48.65
C HIS A 25 -33.79 23.70 -49.97
N VAL A 26 -32.72 22.89 -49.93
CA VAL A 26 -32.27 22.13 -51.09
C VAL A 26 -33.07 20.84 -51.18
N ILE A 27 -33.83 20.69 -52.25
CA ILE A 27 -34.60 19.47 -52.57
C ILE A 27 -33.77 18.66 -53.57
N LEU A 28 -33.50 17.40 -53.23
CA LEU A 28 -32.89 16.44 -54.15
C LEU A 28 -33.95 15.41 -54.52
N GLU A 29 -34.24 15.28 -55.81
CA GLU A 29 -35.17 14.28 -56.34
C GLU A 29 -34.37 13.12 -56.94
N ASN A 30 -34.66 11.90 -56.52
CA ASN A 30 -34.18 10.72 -57.24
C ASN A 30 -35.00 10.54 -58.51
N SER A 31 -34.37 10.72 -59.67
CA SER A 31 -35.01 10.67 -60.98
C SER A 31 -35.53 9.30 -61.39
N ILE A 32 -35.21 8.23 -60.65
CA ILE A 32 -35.70 6.86 -60.90
C ILE A 32 -36.91 6.53 -60.01
N SER A 33 -36.85 6.87 -58.72
CA SER A 33 -37.90 6.56 -57.75
C SER A 33 -38.92 7.69 -57.56
N SER A 34 -38.65 8.89 -58.09
CA SER A 34 -39.38 10.14 -57.83
C SER A 34 -39.49 10.50 -56.34
N HIS A 35 -38.56 9.98 -55.52
CA HIS A 35 -38.54 10.22 -54.10
C HIS A 35 -37.79 11.52 -53.82
N GLU A 36 -38.38 12.38 -52.99
CA GLU A 36 -37.83 13.70 -52.66
C GLU A 36 -37.12 13.70 -51.32
N TYR A 37 -35.96 14.36 -51.29
CA TYR A 37 -35.14 14.50 -50.10
C TYR A 37 -34.87 15.96 -49.79
N TYR A 38 -35.08 16.34 -48.53
CA TYR A 38 -35.02 17.71 -48.06
C TYR A 38 -33.81 17.92 -47.17
N LEU A 39 -32.77 18.60 -47.67
CA LEU A 39 -31.60 18.96 -46.88
C LEU A 39 -31.94 20.15 -45.99
N THR A 40 -31.60 20.07 -44.71
CA THR A 40 -31.99 21.09 -43.73
C THR A 40 -30.78 21.81 -43.14
N HIS A 41 -29.73 21.09 -42.79
CA HIS A 41 -28.55 21.65 -42.16
C HIS A 41 -27.30 20.83 -42.44
N ARG A 42 -26.14 21.44 -42.23
CA ARG A 42 -24.83 20.77 -42.21
C ARG A 42 -24.08 21.10 -40.92
N TYR A 43 -23.22 20.17 -40.51
CA TYR A 43 -22.27 20.41 -39.43
C TYR A 43 -21.01 21.06 -40.01
N GLU A 44 -20.50 22.10 -39.34
CA GLU A 44 -19.26 22.80 -39.74
C GLU A 44 -18.06 21.86 -39.91
N SER A 45 -18.05 20.73 -39.19
CA SER A 45 -16.97 19.73 -39.22
C SER A 45 -17.01 18.76 -40.41
N SER A 46 -18.07 18.76 -41.23
CA SER A 46 -18.31 17.73 -42.25
C SER A 46 -18.55 18.32 -43.65
N GLU A 47 -17.51 18.29 -44.47
CA GLU A 47 -17.58 18.73 -45.87
C GLU A 47 -18.43 17.75 -46.70
N ASN A 48 -19.46 18.29 -47.36
CA ASN A 48 -20.42 17.55 -48.19
C ASN A 48 -21.21 16.45 -47.46
N VAL A 49 -21.42 16.57 -46.14
CA VAL A 49 -22.35 15.74 -45.38
C VAL A 49 -23.45 16.64 -44.82
N PHE A 50 -24.70 16.26 -45.04
CA PHE A 50 -25.86 17.03 -44.63
C PHE A 50 -26.83 16.15 -43.84
N SER A 51 -27.67 16.80 -43.05
CA SER A 51 -28.79 16.17 -42.37
C SER A 51 -30.09 16.76 -42.91
N GLY A 52 -31.12 15.92 -42.98
CA GLY A 52 -32.38 16.28 -43.60
C GLY A 52 -33.44 15.24 -43.34
N VAL A 53 -34.48 15.28 -44.16
CA VAL A 53 -35.59 14.32 -44.10
C VAL A 53 -35.94 13.79 -45.48
N ASP A 54 -36.50 12.60 -45.55
CA ASP A 54 -37.22 12.12 -46.74
C ASP A 54 -38.66 12.70 -46.80
N ASP A 55 -39.37 12.43 -47.88
CA ASP A 55 -40.76 12.84 -48.12
C ASP A 55 -41.74 12.33 -47.02
N GLU A 56 -41.41 11.19 -46.40
CA GLU A 56 -42.09 10.62 -45.22
C GLU A 56 -41.69 11.28 -43.89
N LYS A 57 -40.81 12.29 -43.92
CA LYS A 57 -40.28 13.02 -42.75
C LYS A 57 -39.35 12.19 -41.83
N ASN A 58 -38.85 11.05 -42.28
CA ASN A 58 -37.84 10.32 -41.53
C ASN A 58 -36.50 11.05 -41.63
N ARG A 59 -35.75 11.10 -40.52
CA ARG A 59 -34.42 11.73 -40.51
C ARG A 59 -33.43 10.91 -41.36
N CYS A 60 -32.69 11.61 -42.21
CA CYS A 60 -31.71 11.03 -43.12
C CYS A 60 -30.39 11.80 -43.05
N LEU A 61 -29.30 11.08 -43.33
CA LEU A 61 -27.97 11.64 -43.53
C LEU A 61 -27.60 11.55 -45.01
N PHE A 62 -27.14 12.66 -45.59
CA PHE A 62 -26.85 12.78 -47.01
C PHE A 62 -25.36 12.99 -47.21
N LYS A 63 -24.70 12.11 -47.96
CA LYS A 63 -23.35 12.34 -48.45
C LYS A 63 -23.42 12.74 -49.92
N LEU A 64 -22.95 13.96 -50.22
CA LEU A 64 -22.76 14.42 -51.59
C LEU A 64 -21.31 14.15 -52.00
N MET A 65 -21.13 13.43 -53.09
CA MET A 65 -19.81 13.07 -53.60
C MET A 65 -19.64 13.59 -55.03
N PRO A 66 -18.92 14.71 -55.24
CA PRO A 66 -18.59 15.16 -56.59
C PRO A 66 -17.64 14.16 -57.26
N LEU A 67 -17.92 13.86 -58.53
CA LEU A 67 -17.21 12.92 -59.38
C LEU A 67 -16.84 13.59 -60.72
N PRO A 68 -15.59 13.41 -61.20
CA PRO A 68 -15.13 14.08 -62.41
C PRO A 68 -15.70 13.47 -63.69
N SER A 69 -16.16 12.21 -63.67
CA SER A 69 -16.76 11.54 -64.83
C SER A 69 -17.86 10.56 -64.45
N PHE A 70 -18.73 10.23 -65.41
CA PHE A 70 -19.77 9.21 -65.24
C PHE A 70 -19.20 7.79 -65.13
N ASP A 71 -18.00 7.53 -65.67
CA ASP A 71 -17.37 6.21 -65.54
C ASP A 71 -16.94 5.92 -64.08
N ASP A 72 -16.68 6.95 -63.28
CA ASP A 72 -16.43 6.82 -61.84
C ASP A 72 -17.70 6.37 -61.09
N ILE A 73 -18.89 6.77 -61.56
CA ILE A 73 -20.18 6.35 -61.01
C ILE A 73 -20.38 4.83 -61.18
N LYS A 74 -20.04 4.27 -62.35
CA LYS A 74 -20.15 2.81 -62.60
C LYS A 74 -19.28 1.99 -61.65
N SER A 75 -18.08 2.48 -61.36
CA SER A 75 -17.15 1.85 -60.41
C SER A 75 -17.72 1.84 -58.99
N VAL A 76 -18.37 2.93 -58.59
CA VAL A 76 -19.05 3.09 -57.30
C VAL A 76 -20.22 2.09 -57.16
N TYR A 77 -21.12 2.03 -58.14
CA TYR A 77 -22.27 1.10 -58.10
C TYR A 77 -21.83 -0.38 -58.02
N ARG A 78 -20.70 -0.74 -58.64
CA ARG A 78 -20.14 -2.10 -58.56
C ARG A 78 -19.66 -2.46 -57.14
N ASN A 79 -19.10 -1.50 -56.40
CA ASN A 79 -18.69 -1.71 -55.01
C ASN A 79 -19.89 -1.65 -54.04
N LEU A 80 -20.93 -0.90 -54.41
CA LEU A 80 -22.13 -0.72 -53.60
C LEU A 80 -22.87 -2.03 -53.34
N SER A 81 -23.07 -2.86 -54.38
CA SER A 81 -23.79 -4.14 -54.23
C SER A 81 -23.08 -5.08 -53.24
N LEU A 82 -21.75 -5.14 -53.30
CA LEU A 82 -20.92 -5.90 -52.35
C LEU A 82 -21.01 -5.34 -50.93
N LEU A 83 -21.05 -4.01 -50.78
CA LEU A 83 -21.15 -3.35 -49.48
C LEU A 83 -22.55 -3.38 -48.88
N GLN A 84 -23.61 -3.44 -49.68
CA GLN A 84 -24.99 -3.56 -49.22
C GLN A 84 -25.25 -4.96 -48.64
N GLU A 85 -24.93 -6.02 -49.38
CA GLU A 85 -25.10 -7.40 -48.93
C GLU A 85 -24.29 -7.70 -47.65
N PHE A 86 -23.04 -7.25 -47.61
CA PHE A 86 -22.20 -7.36 -46.44
C PHE A 86 -22.64 -6.44 -45.29
N GLY A 87 -23.06 -5.21 -45.62
CA GLY A 87 -23.46 -4.19 -44.66
C GLY A 87 -24.73 -4.53 -43.90
N GLU A 88 -25.70 -5.20 -44.54
CA GLU A 88 -26.91 -5.72 -43.88
C GLU A 88 -26.58 -6.84 -42.88
N THR A 89 -25.60 -7.69 -43.21
CA THR A 89 -25.19 -8.81 -42.36
C THR A 89 -24.31 -8.37 -41.18
N TYR A 90 -23.47 -7.34 -41.35
CA TYR A 90 -22.44 -6.94 -40.38
C TYR A 90 -22.57 -5.50 -39.87
N LYS A 91 -23.79 -4.94 -39.95
CA LYS A 91 -24.23 -3.68 -39.31
C LYS A 91 -23.46 -2.44 -39.77
N PHE A 92 -23.24 -2.30 -41.07
CA PHE A 92 -22.79 -1.03 -41.61
C PHE A 92 -23.94 0.00 -41.55
N THR A 93 -23.64 1.29 -41.71
CA THR A 93 -24.70 2.30 -41.81
C THR A 93 -25.58 2.01 -43.03
N LYS A 94 -26.88 1.77 -42.82
CA LYS A 94 -27.77 1.38 -43.91
C LYS A 94 -27.87 2.50 -44.96
N ILE A 95 -27.71 2.12 -46.23
CA ILE A 95 -27.97 2.99 -47.37
C ILE A 95 -29.45 2.85 -47.71
N LYS A 96 -30.20 3.94 -47.60
CA LYS A 96 -31.61 4.00 -48.01
C LYS A 96 -31.72 4.13 -49.52
N ASP A 97 -30.90 5.00 -50.10
CA ASP A 97 -30.98 5.33 -51.52
C ASP A 97 -29.65 5.86 -52.04
N ILE A 98 -29.46 5.76 -53.35
CA ILE A 98 -28.29 6.25 -54.06
C ILE A 98 -28.70 6.67 -55.47
N PHE A 99 -28.31 7.87 -55.87
CA PHE A 99 -28.63 8.41 -57.19
C PHE A 99 -27.63 9.49 -57.58
N GLU A 100 -27.62 9.85 -58.85
CA GLU A 100 -26.75 10.88 -59.41
C GLU A 100 -27.52 12.13 -59.82
N ILE A 101 -26.90 13.28 -59.58
CA ILE A 101 -27.34 14.57 -60.09
C ILE A 101 -26.18 15.20 -60.86
N TYR A 102 -26.49 16.07 -61.82
CA TYR A 102 -25.47 16.81 -62.57
C TYR A 102 -25.60 18.31 -62.29
N ASP A 103 -24.55 18.90 -61.72
CA ASP A 103 -24.46 20.32 -61.39
C ASP A 103 -23.01 20.79 -61.59
N GLU A 104 -22.72 21.31 -62.80
CA GLU A 104 -21.37 21.61 -63.35
C GLU A 104 -20.38 20.42 -63.41
N GLN A 105 -20.61 19.39 -62.60
CA GLN A 105 -19.95 18.10 -62.49
C GLN A 105 -20.96 17.04 -62.04
N TRP A 106 -20.63 15.76 -62.19
CA TRP A 106 -21.46 14.69 -61.63
C TRP A 106 -21.37 14.69 -60.11
N ILE A 107 -22.50 14.55 -59.42
CA ILE A 107 -22.55 14.41 -57.97
C ILE A 107 -23.35 13.15 -57.66
N LEU A 108 -22.72 12.22 -56.96
CA LEU A 108 -23.38 11.06 -56.41
C LEU A 108 -23.97 11.41 -55.03
N VAL A 109 -25.27 11.25 -54.91
CA VAL A 109 -26.04 11.43 -53.68
C VAL A 109 -26.19 10.07 -53.02
N ILE A 110 -25.75 9.96 -51.77
CA ILE A 110 -25.86 8.73 -50.98
C ILE A 110 -26.68 9.06 -49.74
N VAL A 111 -27.84 8.42 -49.62
CA VAL A 111 -28.78 8.61 -48.51
C VAL A 111 -28.63 7.46 -47.53
N CYS A 112 -28.37 7.78 -46.27
CA CYS A 112 -28.27 6.82 -45.19
C CYS A 112 -29.29 7.09 -44.09
N ASP A 113 -29.63 6.05 -43.33
CA ASP A 113 -30.37 6.20 -42.07
C ASP A 113 -29.63 7.18 -41.15
N TYR A 114 -30.39 8.08 -40.51
CA TYR A 114 -29.84 8.88 -39.44
C TYR A 114 -29.65 8.02 -38.19
N LEU A 115 -28.42 7.98 -37.68
CA LEU A 115 -28.06 7.27 -36.45
C LEU A 115 -27.56 8.27 -35.41
N GLU A 116 -28.09 8.16 -34.19
CA GLU A 116 -27.60 8.90 -33.02
C GLU A 116 -26.26 8.30 -32.56
N GLY A 117 -25.20 8.68 -33.27
CA GLY A 117 -23.85 8.18 -33.06
C GLY A 117 -22.78 9.23 -33.29
N LEU A 118 -21.57 8.93 -32.81
CA LEU A 118 -20.36 9.73 -32.96
C LEU A 118 -19.28 8.91 -33.65
N THR A 119 -18.64 9.49 -34.65
CA THR A 119 -17.39 8.93 -35.20
C THR A 119 -16.24 9.04 -34.20
N ILE A 120 -15.21 8.19 -34.30
CA ILE A 120 -14.01 8.31 -33.46
C ILE A 120 -13.38 9.71 -33.59
N LYS A 121 -13.41 10.28 -34.80
CA LYS A 121 -13.00 11.67 -35.05
C LYS A 121 -13.81 12.65 -34.20
N GLU A 122 -15.13 12.55 -34.21
CA GLU A 122 -16.02 13.41 -33.40
C GLU A 122 -15.79 13.21 -31.91
N ILE A 123 -15.62 11.97 -31.44
CA ILE A 123 -15.31 11.67 -30.03
C ILE A 123 -14.07 12.45 -29.58
N LEU A 124 -12.99 12.43 -30.36
CA LEU A 124 -11.74 13.14 -30.06
C LEU A 124 -11.85 14.66 -30.20
N GLU A 125 -12.67 15.15 -31.12
CA GLU A 125 -12.91 16.58 -31.27
C GLU A 125 -13.72 17.16 -30.09
N TYR A 126 -14.61 16.35 -29.52
CA TYR A 126 -15.51 16.75 -28.44
C TYR A 126 -15.03 16.31 -27.06
N SER A 127 -13.98 15.50 -26.95
CA SER A 127 -13.38 15.03 -25.69
C SER A 127 -12.49 16.06 -24.97
N VAL A 128 -12.64 17.36 -25.25
CA VAL A 128 -11.84 18.40 -24.58
C VAL A 128 -12.05 18.31 -23.06
N ASN A 129 -10.98 18.02 -22.31
CA ASN A 129 -10.99 17.74 -20.86
C ASN A 129 -11.83 16.52 -20.42
N LEU A 130 -12.12 15.59 -21.33
CA LEU A 130 -12.74 14.29 -21.03
C LEU A 130 -11.72 13.18 -21.29
N GLU A 131 -11.53 12.31 -20.32
CA GLU A 131 -10.69 11.12 -20.47
C GLU A 131 -11.59 9.93 -20.87
N ILE A 132 -11.38 9.39 -22.07
CA ILE A 132 -12.08 8.18 -22.50
C ILE A 132 -11.48 6.98 -21.74
N PRO A 133 -12.30 6.14 -21.09
CA PRO A 133 -11.77 4.98 -20.35
C PRO A 133 -11.02 4.04 -21.29
N LYS A 134 -9.86 3.55 -20.84
CA LYS A 134 -8.93 2.75 -21.66
C LYS A 134 -9.54 1.44 -22.13
N GLU A 135 -10.38 0.84 -21.30
CA GLU A 135 -11.16 -0.34 -21.64
C GLU A 135 -12.04 -0.10 -22.87
N ILE A 136 -12.67 1.08 -22.99
CA ILE A 136 -13.55 1.42 -24.12
C ILE A 136 -12.72 1.52 -25.39
N SER A 137 -11.59 2.26 -25.34
CA SER A 137 -10.66 2.36 -26.47
C SER A 137 -10.18 0.99 -26.97
N LEU A 138 -9.94 0.07 -26.04
CA LEU A 138 -9.56 -1.30 -26.37
C LEU A 138 -10.72 -2.12 -26.95
N MET A 139 -11.93 -2.01 -26.40
CA MET A 139 -13.11 -2.71 -26.92
C MET A 139 -13.50 -2.20 -28.33
N ILE A 140 -13.34 -0.89 -28.59
CA ILE A 140 -13.46 -0.32 -29.95
C ILE A 140 -12.46 -1.00 -30.87
N TYR A 141 -11.18 -1.04 -30.47
CA TYR A 141 -10.13 -1.65 -31.28
C TYR A 141 -10.42 -3.11 -31.61
N VAL A 142 -10.72 -3.93 -30.61
CA VAL A 142 -11.04 -5.36 -30.82
C VAL A 142 -12.28 -5.53 -31.72
N SER A 143 -13.31 -4.69 -31.54
CA SER A 143 -14.50 -4.70 -32.41
C SER A 143 -14.16 -4.39 -33.87
N ILE A 144 -13.31 -3.38 -34.12
CA ILE A 144 -12.84 -3.05 -35.47
C ILE A 144 -12.11 -4.25 -36.08
N LEU A 145 -11.21 -4.90 -35.33
CA LEU A 145 -10.47 -6.06 -35.83
C LEU A 145 -11.39 -7.22 -36.20
N ASN A 146 -12.39 -7.53 -35.38
CA ASN A 146 -13.37 -8.58 -35.69
C ASN A 146 -14.14 -8.28 -36.99
N ILE A 147 -14.45 -7.01 -37.25
CA ILE A 147 -15.10 -6.60 -38.51
C ILE A 147 -14.13 -6.72 -39.70
N ILE A 148 -12.86 -6.34 -39.54
CA ILE A 148 -11.82 -6.50 -40.57
C ILE A 148 -11.66 -7.98 -40.94
N GLU A 149 -11.60 -8.87 -39.95
CA GLU A 149 -11.47 -10.32 -40.17
C GLU A 149 -12.66 -10.88 -40.97
N LYS A 150 -13.88 -10.57 -40.53
CA LYS A 150 -15.11 -10.98 -41.23
C LYS A 150 -15.19 -10.42 -42.65
N ALA A 151 -14.76 -9.18 -42.87
CA ALA A 151 -14.71 -8.58 -44.19
C ALA A 151 -13.67 -9.25 -45.10
N GLY A 152 -12.49 -9.56 -44.55
CA GLY A 152 -11.45 -10.30 -45.24
C GLY A 152 -11.89 -11.68 -45.71
N GLU A 153 -12.64 -12.43 -44.89
CA GLU A 153 -13.23 -13.73 -45.27
C GLU A 153 -14.19 -13.63 -46.47
N LYS A 154 -14.85 -12.49 -46.63
CA LYS A 154 -15.76 -12.19 -47.74
C LYS A 154 -15.07 -11.49 -48.92
N GLY A 155 -13.75 -11.30 -48.87
CA GLY A 155 -12.98 -10.61 -49.89
C GLY A 155 -13.23 -9.09 -49.95
N ILE A 156 -13.80 -8.50 -48.90
CA ILE A 156 -14.09 -7.07 -48.79
C ILE A 156 -12.94 -6.38 -48.07
N MET A 157 -12.35 -5.39 -48.73
CA MET A 157 -11.27 -4.58 -48.16
C MET A 157 -11.85 -3.31 -47.55
N LEU A 158 -11.76 -3.19 -46.23
CA LEU A 158 -12.23 -2.03 -45.48
C LEU A 158 -11.16 -0.95 -45.38
N HIS A 159 -11.61 0.29 -45.50
CA HIS A 159 -10.81 1.46 -45.22
C HIS A 159 -11.13 1.97 -43.81
N VAL A 160 -10.20 1.77 -42.88
CA VAL A 160 -10.38 2.09 -41.46
C VAL A 160 -9.65 3.37 -41.10
N LEU A 161 -10.43 4.41 -40.82
CA LEU A 161 -10.00 5.71 -40.29
C LEU A 161 -10.96 6.20 -39.21
N PRO A 162 -10.55 7.19 -38.40
CA PRO A 162 -11.38 7.69 -37.30
C PRO A 162 -12.73 8.28 -37.72
N ASP A 163 -12.88 8.74 -38.97
CA ASP A 163 -14.12 9.27 -39.55
C ASP A 163 -14.98 8.20 -40.26
N THR A 164 -14.48 6.97 -40.34
CA THR A 164 -15.19 5.82 -40.96
C THR A 164 -15.79 4.86 -39.95
N ILE A 165 -15.42 5.01 -38.68
CA ILE A 165 -15.87 4.18 -37.57
C ILE A 165 -16.75 5.03 -36.67
N MET A 166 -17.97 4.57 -36.45
CA MET A 166 -18.97 5.23 -35.63
C MET A 166 -19.38 4.35 -34.46
N ILE A 167 -19.63 4.98 -33.33
CA ILE A 167 -20.25 4.35 -32.16
C ILE A 167 -21.67 4.89 -32.06
N CYS A 168 -22.63 4.02 -31.85
CA CYS A 168 -24.03 4.39 -31.73
C CYS A 168 -24.70 3.59 -30.61
N LYS A 169 -25.77 4.14 -30.06
CA LYS A 169 -26.57 3.49 -29.02
C LYS A 169 -27.63 2.62 -29.67
N GLU A 170 -27.54 1.29 -29.53
CA GLU A 170 -28.47 0.33 -30.11
C GLU A 170 -28.57 -0.96 -29.27
N ASP A 171 -29.73 -1.61 -29.27
CA ASP A 171 -30.02 -2.84 -28.49
C ASP A 171 -29.35 -4.13 -29.02
N SER A 172 -28.33 -3.99 -29.87
CA SER A 172 -27.68 -5.09 -30.56
C SER A 172 -26.62 -5.82 -29.72
N ASP A 173 -26.55 -7.15 -29.85
CA ASP A 173 -25.51 -7.97 -29.20
C ASP A 173 -24.21 -8.14 -30.02
N GLU A 174 -24.25 -7.95 -31.34
CA GLU A 174 -23.05 -8.08 -32.18
C GLU A 174 -22.29 -6.76 -32.27
N ASN A 175 -20.96 -6.80 -32.08
CA ASN A 175 -20.05 -5.64 -32.06
C ASN A 175 -20.28 -4.63 -30.92
N ILE A 176 -20.71 -5.11 -29.75
CA ILE A 176 -20.78 -4.29 -28.53
C ILE A 176 -19.38 -3.80 -28.14
N VAL A 177 -19.29 -2.49 -27.92
CA VAL A 177 -18.12 -1.80 -27.36
C VAL A 177 -18.30 -1.57 -25.86
N TYR A 178 -19.52 -1.26 -25.44
CA TYR A 178 -19.87 -1.00 -24.05
C TYR A 178 -21.32 -1.35 -23.78
N SER A 179 -21.60 -1.91 -22.60
CA SER A 179 -22.94 -2.21 -22.10
C SER A 179 -23.06 -1.74 -20.65
N SER A 180 -24.08 -0.92 -20.39
CA SER A 180 -24.57 -0.60 -19.05
C SER A 180 -25.96 -1.23 -18.87
N PHE A 181 -26.55 -1.09 -17.67
CA PHE A 181 -27.89 -1.63 -17.40
C PHE A 181 -28.96 -1.08 -18.35
N ASP A 182 -28.81 0.18 -18.79
CA ASP A 182 -29.82 0.90 -19.57
C ASP A 182 -29.39 1.13 -21.02
N ASN A 183 -28.09 1.04 -21.35
CA ASN A 183 -27.55 1.44 -22.65
C ASN A 183 -26.58 0.40 -23.22
N LYS A 184 -26.68 0.16 -24.53
CA LYS A 184 -25.69 -0.62 -25.30
C LYS A 184 -25.11 0.23 -26.40
N TYR A 185 -23.79 0.26 -26.49
CA TYR A 185 -23.04 1.00 -27.50
C TYR A 185 -22.38 0.02 -28.44
N VAL A 186 -22.69 0.16 -29.72
CA VAL A 186 -22.23 -0.73 -30.78
C VAL A 186 -21.42 0.02 -31.81
N LEU A 187 -20.47 -0.71 -32.40
CA LEU A 187 -19.62 -0.19 -33.45
C LEU A 187 -20.26 -0.40 -34.82
N LYS A 188 -20.28 0.65 -35.63
CA LYS A 188 -20.72 0.64 -37.04
C LYS A 188 -19.66 1.20 -37.96
N VAL A 189 -19.55 0.60 -39.14
CA VAL A 189 -18.74 1.12 -40.24
C VAL A 189 -19.60 2.03 -41.11
N VAL A 190 -19.10 3.23 -41.39
CA VAL A 190 -19.78 4.24 -42.21
C VAL A 190 -19.67 3.86 -43.69
N THR A 191 -20.75 3.30 -44.25
CA THR A 191 -20.78 2.68 -45.59
C THR A 191 -20.39 3.64 -46.69
N TYR A 192 -20.87 4.89 -46.66
CA TYR A 192 -20.59 5.85 -47.72
C TYR A 192 -19.10 6.20 -47.84
N ASN A 193 -18.32 6.02 -46.77
CA ASN A 193 -16.87 6.19 -46.79
C ASN A 193 -16.13 4.97 -47.34
N GLN A 194 -16.79 3.80 -47.46
CA GLN A 194 -16.23 2.56 -48.01
C GLN A 194 -16.45 2.40 -49.52
N ILE A 195 -17.47 3.08 -50.07
CA ILE A 195 -17.89 2.92 -51.48
C ILE A 195 -16.79 3.32 -52.47
N ASN A 196 -15.98 4.32 -52.12
CA ASN A 196 -14.96 4.87 -53.00
C ASN A 196 -13.56 4.65 -52.43
N ASN A 197 -13.12 3.38 -52.40
CA ASN A 197 -11.80 2.89 -52.00
C ASN A 197 -10.60 3.46 -52.81
N ASN A 198 -10.79 4.53 -53.60
CA ASN A 198 -9.80 5.08 -54.52
C ASN A 198 -9.38 6.54 -54.24
N ARG A 199 -9.75 7.14 -53.11
CA ARG A 199 -9.35 8.53 -52.79
C ARG A 199 -7.85 8.66 -52.47
N SER A 200 -7.15 9.41 -53.32
CA SER A 200 -5.72 9.76 -53.19
C SER A 200 -5.35 10.58 -51.93
N LYS A 201 -6.32 11.25 -51.30
CA LYS A 201 -6.08 12.17 -50.17
C LYS A 201 -5.70 11.46 -48.86
N TYR A 202 -6.14 10.22 -48.66
CA TYR A 202 -5.90 9.48 -47.41
C TYR A 202 -4.82 8.40 -47.54
N ASP A 203 -4.45 8.02 -48.76
CA ASP A 203 -3.33 7.12 -49.05
C ASP A 203 -1.99 7.60 -48.45
N ILE A 204 -1.86 8.91 -48.16
CA ILE A 204 -0.66 9.50 -47.53
C ILE A 204 -0.51 9.12 -46.05
N PHE A 205 -1.61 8.72 -45.38
CA PHE A 205 -1.59 8.31 -43.98
C PHE A 205 -1.26 6.83 -43.80
N PHE A 206 -1.19 6.04 -44.88
CA PHE A 206 -1.01 4.60 -44.80
C PHE A 206 0.35 4.13 -45.37
N PRO A 207 1.09 3.29 -44.64
CA PRO A 207 2.43 2.88 -45.03
C PRO A 207 2.50 1.72 -46.04
N TYR A 208 1.42 0.94 -46.22
CA TYR A 208 1.41 -0.27 -47.05
C TYR A 208 0.72 -0.08 -48.41
N ARG A 209 0.79 -1.11 -49.27
CA ARG A 209 0.20 -1.11 -50.62
C ARG A 209 -1.28 -0.70 -50.58
N LYS A 210 -1.73 0.02 -51.62
CA LYS A 210 -3.13 0.46 -51.74
C LYS A 210 -4.09 -0.73 -51.63
N ASN A 211 -5.12 -0.59 -50.80
CA ASN A 211 -6.21 -1.57 -50.62
C ASN A 211 -5.75 -2.98 -50.18
N SER A 212 -5.03 -3.07 -49.05
CA SER A 212 -4.67 -4.34 -48.41
C SER A 212 -5.25 -4.46 -46.99
N ILE A 213 -5.42 -5.69 -46.51
CA ILE A 213 -5.90 -5.96 -45.14
C ILE A 213 -4.94 -5.38 -44.09
N GLU A 214 -3.64 -5.32 -44.38
CA GLU A 214 -2.62 -4.69 -43.53
C GLU A 214 -2.89 -3.21 -43.31
N ASN A 215 -3.39 -2.49 -44.31
CA ASN A 215 -3.78 -1.08 -44.14
C ASN A 215 -5.01 -0.93 -43.25
N ALA A 216 -5.97 -1.86 -43.31
CA ALA A 216 -7.12 -1.86 -42.40
C ALA A 216 -6.66 -2.09 -40.95
N TYR A 217 -5.75 -3.03 -40.72
CA TYR A 217 -5.14 -3.29 -39.41
C TYR A 217 -4.31 -2.10 -38.90
N PHE A 218 -3.54 -1.45 -39.77
CA PHE A 218 -2.84 -0.22 -39.43
C PHE A 218 -3.83 0.88 -39.02
N GLY A 219 -4.91 1.06 -39.78
CA GLY A 219 -5.98 2.01 -39.50
C GLY A 219 -6.67 1.77 -38.16
N ALA A 220 -6.92 0.50 -37.81
CA ALA A 220 -7.46 0.12 -36.51
C ALA A 220 -6.49 0.48 -35.36
N SER A 221 -5.20 0.15 -35.53
CA SER A 221 -4.16 0.49 -34.55
C SER A 221 -3.93 2.00 -34.42
N TYR A 222 -4.10 2.74 -35.52
CA TYR A 222 -4.10 4.20 -35.50
C TYR A 222 -5.27 4.75 -34.69
N CYS A 223 -6.50 4.22 -34.89
CA CYS A 223 -7.67 4.56 -34.08
C CYS A 223 -7.45 4.27 -32.59
N LEU A 224 -6.85 3.12 -32.26
CA LEU A 224 -6.48 2.77 -30.88
C LEU A 224 -5.51 3.79 -30.27
N TYR A 225 -4.44 4.13 -30.99
CA TYR A 225 -3.43 5.08 -30.52
C TYR A 225 -4.03 6.46 -30.21
N ILE A 226 -4.82 7.02 -31.13
CA ILE A 226 -5.41 8.36 -30.94
C ILE A 226 -6.46 8.39 -29.83
N LEU A 227 -7.25 7.31 -29.65
CA LEU A 227 -8.19 7.17 -28.55
C LEU A 227 -7.47 7.06 -27.19
N PHE A 228 -6.34 6.34 -27.16
CA PHE A 228 -5.57 6.14 -25.94
C PHE A 228 -4.75 7.36 -25.52
N THR A 229 -4.34 8.19 -26.49
CA THR A 229 -3.53 9.40 -26.25
C THR A 229 -4.36 10.69 -26.27
N ASN A 230 -5.64 10.60 -26.64
CA ASN A 230 -6.54 11.74 -26.87
C ASN A 230 -5.96 12.80 -27.82
N GLN A 231 -5.14 12.38 -28.79
CA GLN A 231 -4.53 13.28 -29.78
C GLN A 231 -5.47 13.56 -30.95
N LYS A 232 -5.40 14.77 -31.50
CA LYS A 232 -6.22 15.15 -32.65
C LYS A 232 -5.63 14.62 -33.95
N ILE A 233 -6.49 14.25 -34.89
CA ILE A 233 -6.09 13.73 -36.21
C ILE A 233 -5.18 14.72 -36.96
N VAL A 234 -5.44 16.03 -36.83
CA VAL A 234 -4.66 17.09 -37.50
C VAL A 234 -3.21 17.19 -37.01
N GLU A 235 -2.89 16.61 -35.85
CA GLU A 235 -1.56 16.64 -35.24
C GLU A 235 -0.69 15.44 -35.70
N MET A 236 -1.24 14.54 -36.52
CA MET A 236 -0.59 13.28 -36.91
C MET A 236 0.24 13.43 -38.19
N PRO A 237 1.44 12.83 -38.24
CA PRO A 237 2.27 12.85 -39.44
C PRO A 237 1.72 11.94 -40.54
N LYS A 238 2.12 12.21 -41.77
CA LYS A 238 1.83 11.34 -42.92
C LYS A 238 2.71 10.09 -42.85
N PHE A 239 2.17 8.98 -42.34
CA PHE A 239 2.95 7.77 -42.08
C PHE A 239 3.61 7.16 -43.33
N LYS A 240 3.10 7.42 -44.53
CA LYS A 240 3.71 6.96 -45.79
C LYS A 240 5.07 7.61 -46.07
N GLU A 241 5.30 8.82 -45.57
CA GLU A 241 6.49 9.64 -45.84
C GLU A 241 7.61 9.44 -44.80
N ILE A 242 7.35 8.70 -43.73
CA ILE A 242 8.31 8.43 -42.64
C ILE A 242 8.75 6.97 -42.63
N ASP A 243 9.99 6.72 -42.19
CA ASP A 243 10.56 5.39 -42.02
C ASP A 243 9.99 4.63 -40.81
N ASP A 244 10.18 3.31 -40.76
CA ASP A 244 9.62 2.44 -39.72
C ASP A 244 10.06 2.84 -38.30
N GLU A 245 11.31 3.26 -38.13
CA GLU A 245 11.83 3.65 -36.82
C GLU A 245 11.10 4.90 -36.31
N LYS A 246 10.87 5.88 -37.19
CA LYS A 246 10.06 7.06 -36.88
C LYS A 246 8.59 6.73 -36.68
N ARG A 247 8.00 5.81 -37.45
CA ARG A 247 6.62 5.34 -37.24
C ARG A 247 6.44 4.73 -35.86
N GLY A 248 7.32 3.79 -35.50
CA GLY A 248 7.32 3.12 -34.21
C GLY A 248 7.60 4.06 -33.03
N LYS A 249 8.40 5.13 -33.23
CA LYS A 249 8.57 6.19 -32.22
C LYS A 249 7.37 7.13 -32.10
N THR A 250 6.65 7.35 -33.20
CA THR A 250 5.45 8.20 -33.23
C THR A 250 4.29 7.50 -32.54
N LEU A 251 4.07 6.22 -32.82
CA LEU A 251 2.98 5.42 -32.25
C LEU A 251 3.44 4.72 -30.96
N GLN A 252 3.80 5.50 -29.93
CA GLN A 252 4.13 4.97 -28.60
C GLN A 252 3.17 5.48 -27.54
N VAL A 253 2.74 4.59 -26.67
CA VAL A 253 1.93 4.88 -25.50
C VAL A 253 2.65 4.44 -24.23
N ASN A 254 2.20 4.91 -23.08
CA ASN A 254 2.73 4.45 -21.79
C ASN A 254 2.11 3.11 -21.37
N ASP A 255 2.19 2.09 -22.25
CA ASP A 255 1.73 0.72 -22.03
C ASP A 255 2.52 -0.26 -22.92
N VAL A 256 3.13 -1.27 -22.29
CA VAL A 256 4.05 -2.20 -22.98
C VAL A 256 3.32 -3.15 -23.93
N ALA A 257 2.14 -3.63 -23.57
CA ALA A 257 1.39 -4.57 -24.40
C ALA A 257 0.80 -3.87 -25.63
N LEU A 258 0.31 -2.64 -25.46
CA LEU A 258 -0.12 -1.81 -26.58
C LEU A 258 1.04 -1.47 -27.51
N ASN A 259 2.20 -1.08 -26.96
CA ASN A 259 3.39 -0.84 -27.77
C ASN A 259 3.84 -2.08 -28.55
N ALA A 260 3.71 -3.29 -28.00
CA ALA A 260 4.00 -4.51 -28.73
C ALA A 260 3.13 -4.67 -29.97
N ILE A 261 1.83 -4.36 -29.88
CA ILE A 261 0.91 -4.36 -31.03
C ILE A 261 1.24 -3.23 -32.01
N LEU A 262 1.44 -2.01 -31.54
CA LEU A 262 1.75 -0.84 -32.38
C LEU A 262 3.07 -1.04 -33.14
N ASN A 263 4.06 -1.69 -32.52
CA ASN A 263 5.34 -2.02 -33.17
C ASN A 263 5.18 -3.09 -34.27
N ILE A 264 4.29 -4.07 -34.10
CA ILE A 264 4.03 -5.08 -35.14
C ILE A 264 3.47 -4.42 -36.40
N VAL A 265 2.49 -3.53 -36.24
CA VAL A 265 1.81 -2.89 -37.38
C VAL A 265 2.59 -1.73 -37.99
N THR A 266 3.72 -1.31 -37.42
CA THR A 266 4.53 -0.21 -37.98
C THR A 266 5.72 -0.69 -38.82
N GLY A 267 6.00 -2.00 -38.81
CA GLY A 267 7.11 -2.58 -39.58
C GLY A 267 6.83 -2.68 -41.09
N LYS A 268 7.82 -2.41 -41.92
CA LYS A 268 7.73 -2.39 -43.41
C LYS A 268 7.24 -3.70 -44.05
N ASN A 269 7.44 -4.83 -43.39
CA ASN A 269 7.00 -6.15 -43.84
C ASN A 269 5.89 -6.75 -42.96
N PHE A 270 5.07 -5.91 -42.33
CA PHE A 270 3.92 -6.35 -41.55
C PHE A 270 3.02 -7.28 -42.37
N LYS A 271 2.58 -8.36 -41.73
CA LYS A 271 1.59 -9.29 -42.25
C LYS A 271 0.48 -9.46 -41.22
N ALA A 272 -0.77 -9.46 -41.66
CA ALA A 272 -1.94 -9.57 -40.79
C ALA A 272 -1.85 -10.73 -39.78
N GLU A 273 -1.34 -11.90 -40.21
CA GLU A 273 -1.23 -13.09 -39.36
C GLU A 273 -0.30 -12.87 -38.15
N SER A 274 0.66 -11.96 -38.28
CA SER A 274 1.59 -11.62 -37.18
C SER A 274 0.89 -10.87 -36.06
N LEU A 275 -0.15 -10.08 -36.38
CA LEU A 275 -0.96 -9.38 -35.40
C LEU A 275 -2.01 -10.31 -34.79
N THR A 276 -2.72 -11.11 -35.61
CA THR A 276 -3.77 -12.00 -35.12
C THR A 276 -3.24 -13.13 -34.23
N ALA A 277 -1.99 -13.54 -34.40
CA ALA A 277 -1.31 -14.50 -33.54
C ALA A 277 -0.77 -13.90 -32.22
N ASN A 278 -0.87 -12.59 -32.01
CA ASN A 278 -0.34 -11.93 -30.81
C ASN A 278 -1.14 -12.31 -29.55
N SER A 279 -0.45 -12.72 -28.49
CA SER A 279 -1.02 -13.09 -27.19
C SER A 279 -1.93 -12.02 -26.59
N SER A 280 -1.57 -10.75 -26.73
CA SER A 280 -2.33 -9.61 -26.21
C SER A 280 -3.70 -9.51 -26.89
N LEU A 281 -3.72 -9.66 -28.21
CA LEU A 281 -4.96 -9.58 -28.98
C LEU A 281 -5.88 -10.77 -28.69
N ILE A 282 -5.33 -11.98 -28.60
CA ILE A 282 -6.08 -13.18 -28.20
C ILE A 282 -6.71 -12.98 -26.81
N LEU A 283 -5.97 -12.42 -25.85
CA LEU A 283 -6.48 -12.12 -24.52
C LEU A 283 -7.64 -11.11 -24.57
N TRP A 284 -7.45 -10.00 -25.28
CA TRP A 284 -8.42 -8.91 -25.29
C TRP A 284 -9.72 -9.26 -26.03
N LYS A 285 -9.66 -10.11 -27.06
CA LYS A 285 -10.85 -10.70 -27.70
C LYS A 285 -11.70 -11.50 -26.70
N ASN A 286 -11.08 -12.27 -25.81
CA ASN A 286 -11.80 -13.03 -24.79
C ASN A 286 -12.48 -12.13 -23.76
N PHE A 287 -11.86 -10.99 -23.39
CA PHE A 287 -12.48 -10.04 -22.47
C PHE A 287 -13.70 -9.32 -23.02
N GLN A 288 -13.80 -9.18 -24.35
CA GLN A 288 -14.97 -8.58 -25.01
C GLN A 288 -16.19 -9.50 -24.96
N MET A 289 -16.01 -10.82 -25.05
CA MET A 289 -17.12 -11.79 -25.08
C MET A 289 -17.77 -12.05 -23.72
N GLU A 290 -17.39 -11.31 -22.66
CA GLU A 290 -17.84 -11.49 -21.27
C GLU A 290 -17.71 -12.92 -20.71
N LYS A 291 -16.89 -13.77 -21.33
CA LYS A 291 -16.64 -15.14 -20.88
C LYS A 291 -15.58 -15.19 -19.78
N TYR A 292 -15.84 -14.47 -18.69
CA TYR A 292 -14.90 -14.30 -17.57
C TYR A 292 -14.44 -15.61 -16.91
N VAL A 293 -15.29 -16.64 -16.94
CA VAL A 293 -15.00 -17.97 -16.36
C VAL A 293 -13.93 -18.72 -17.18
N GLU A 294 -13.82 -18.46 -18.48
CA GLU A 294 -12.86 -19.14 -19.36
C GLU A 294 -11.44 -18.53 -19.28
N LEU A 295 -11.27 -17.30 -18.78
CA LEU A 295 -9.96 -16.63 -18.75
C LEU A 295 -8.92 -17.38 -17.88
N GLU A 296 -9.38 -17.96 -16.79
CA GLU A 296 -8.55 -18.80 -15.91
C GLU A 296 -8.08 -20.08 -16.64
N GLU A 297 -8.86 -20.57 -17.60
CA GLU A 297 -8.58 -21.77 -18.39
C GLU A 297 -7.70 -21.50 -19.62
N LEU A 298 -7.60 -20.23 -20.07
CA LEU A 298 -6.75 -19.87 -21.21
C LEU A 298 -5.26 -20.12 -20.92
N PRO A 299 -4.46 -20.66 -21.86
CA PRO A 299 -3.03 -20.94 -21.68
C PRO A 299 -2.15 -19.68 -21.77
N ILE A 300 -2.67 -18.52 -21.37
CA ILE A 300 -1.98 -17.23 -21.49
C ILE A 300 -1.04 -17.05 -20.28
N LYS A 301 0.26 -16.91 -20.57
CA LYS A 301 1.31 -16.65 -19.57
C LYS A 301 1.93 -15.26 -19.66
N ASP A 302 1.60 -14.50 -20.71
CA ASP A 302 2.15 -13.15 -20.89
C ASP A 302 1.51 -12.17 -19.90
N ILE A 303 2.35 -11.51 -19.11
CA ILE A 303 1.93 -10.65 -17.99
C ILE A 303 1.63 -9.23 -18.44
N ASN A 304 2.27 -8.72 -19.51
CA ASN A 304 2.05 -7.35 -19.96
C ASN A 304 0.59 -7.09 -20.36
N PRO A 305 -0.06 -7.97 -21.16
CA PRO A 305 -1.44 -7.75 -21.56
C PRO A 305 -2.43 -7.88 -20.39
N LEU A 306 -2.11 -8.72 -19.40
CA LEU A 306 -2.87 -8.84 -18.16
C LEU A 306 -2.75 -7.58 -17.29
N ILE A 307 -1.59 -6.93 -17.27
CA ILE A 307 -1.40 -5.65 -16.57
C ILE A 307 -2.25 -4.54 -17.20
N THR A 308 -2.34 -4.48 -18.52
CA THR A 308 -3.21 -3.51 -19.21
C THR A 308 -4.66 -3.67 -18.74
N VAL A 309 -5.16 -4.91 -18.68
CA VAL A 309 -6.53 -5.22 -18.25
C VAL A 309 -6.75 -4.99 -16.76
N MET A 310 -5.75 -5.30 -15.92
CA MET A 310 -5.79 -5.04 -14.48
C MET A 310 -6.06 -3.56 -14.17
N LYS A 311 -5.63 -2.65 -15.05
CA LYS A 311 -5.80 -1.20 -14.90
C LYS A 311 -7.14 -0.65 -15.39
N PHE A 312 -8.07 -1.48 -15.85
CA PHE A 312 -9.40 -1.03 -16.26
C PHE A 312 -10.26 -0.61 -15.07
N ASN A 313 -11.22 0.29 -15.29
CA ASN A 313 -12.16 0.68 -14.24
C ASN A 313 -13.19 -0.42 -13.97
N ASN A 314 -13.46 -1.28 -14.97
CA ASN A 314 -14.29 -2.47 -14.79
C ASN A 314 -13.64 -3.44 -13.79
N GLN A 315 -14.23 -3.49 -12.58
CA GLN A 315 -13.69 -4.25 -11.46
C GLN A 315 -13.66 -5.77 -11.73
N LYS A 316 -14.62 -6.31 -12.50
CA LYS A 316 -14.68 -7.74 -12.84
C LYS A 316 -13.52 -8.14 -13.75
N GLN A 317 -13.21 -7.31 -14.76
CA GLN A 317 -12.07 -7.52 -15.65
C GLN A 317 -10.76 -7.38 -14.89
N SER A 318 -10.64 -6.33 -14.07
CA SER A 318 -9.44 -6.07 -13.26
C SER A 318 -9.10 -7.24 -12.32
N ILE A 319 -10.09 -7.78 -11.60
CA ILE A 319 -9.88 -8.91 -10.69
C ILE A 319 -9.59 -10.22 -11.43
N SER A 320 -10.24 -10.47 -12.58
CA SER A 320 -9.98 -11.67 -13.40
C SER A 320 -8.54 -11.68 -13.92
N ALA A 321 -8.05 -10.53 -14.40
CA ALA A 321 -6.64 -10.38 -14.79
C ALA A 321 -5.69 -10.60 -13.60
N ALA A 322 -5.99 -10.03 -12.42
CA ALA A 322 -5.18 -10.25 -11.22
C ALA A 322 -5.13 -11.72 -10.77
N LYS A 323 -6.26 -12.44 -10.84
CA LYS A 323 -6.31 -13.90 -10.58
C LYS A 323 -5.42 -14.65 -11.56
N LYS A 324 -5.50 -14.34 -12.86
CA LYS A 324 -4.65 -14.97 -13.87
C LYS A 324 -3.16 -14.70 -13.64
N ILE A 325 -2.78 -13.47 -13.29
CA ILE A 325 -1.40 -13.13 -12.90
C ILE A 325 -0.94 -13.99 -11.71
N LEU A 326 -1.80 -14.19 -10.69
CA LEU A 326 -1.49 -15.07 -9.56
C LEU A 326 -1.37 -16.55 -9.96
N GLN A 327 -2.20 -17.04 -10.89
CA GLN A 327 -2.06 -18.40 -11.43
C GLN A 327 -0.70 -18.57 -12.11
N VAL A 328 -0.33 -17.65 -13.01
CA VAL A 328 0.97 -17.67 -13.69
C VAL A 328 2.11 -17.54 -12.69
N ALA A 329 1.96 -16.73 -11.63
CA ALA A 329 2.96 -16.63 -10.56
C ALA A 329 3.19 -17.94 -9.80
N GLY A 330 2.19 -18.82 -9.73
CA GLY A 330 2.32 -20.16 -9.16
C GLY A 330 3.22 -21.08 -9.99
N GLU A 331 3.26 -20.88 -11.31
CA GLU A 331 4.04 -21.67 -12.27
C GLU A 331 5.42 -21.05 -12.55
N SER A 332 5.45 -19.74 -12.84
CA SER A 332 6.61 -18.98 -13.32
C SER A 332 6.82 -17.68 -12.53
N PRO A 333 7.11 -17.74 -11.21
CA PRO A 333 7.17 -16.54 -10.36
C PRO A 333 8.22 -15.51 -10.78
N ASN A 334 9.33 -15.97 -11.38
CA ASN A 334 10.41 -15.08 -11.83
C ASN A 334 9.98 -14.18 -13.00
N GLU A 335 9.14 -14.70 -13.90
CA GLU A 335 8.62 -13.94 -15.03
C GLU A 335 7.67 -12.84 -14.56
N VAL A 336 6.76 -13.18 -13.65
CA VAL A 336 5.85 -12.21 -13.03
C VAL A 336 6.60 -11.15 -12.25
N ASN A 337 7.59 -11.56 -11.44
CA ASN A 337 8.40 -10.61 -10.66
C ASN A 337 9.25 -9.69 -11.53
N LYS A 338 9.71 -10.14 -12.70
CA LYS A 338 10.44 -9.30 -13.67
C LYS A 338 9.58 -8.16 -14.19
N VAL A 339 8.28 -8.41 -14.42
CA VAL A 339 7.36 -7.40 -14.95
C VAL A 339 6.80 -6.50 -13.85
N LEU A 340 6.33 -7.06 -12.73
CA LEU A 340 5.81 -6.26 -11.62
C LEU A 340 6.89 -5.43 -10.92
N GLY A 341 8.13 -5.93 -10.86
CA GLY A 341 9.26 -5.25 -10.22
C GLY A 341 9.01 -4.93 -8.74
N ASN A 342 9.69 -3.90 -8.22
CA ASN A 342 9.46 -3.34 -6.87
C ASN A 342 8.87 -1.92 -6.96
N SER A 343 8.14 -1.63 -8.03
CA SER A 343 7.61 -0.30 -8.35
C SER A 343 6.17 -0.12 -7.86
N GLU A 344 5.58 1.05 -8.14
CA GLU A 344 4.17 1.33 -7.88
C GLU A 344 3.23 0.29 -8.50
N LEU A 345 3.57 -0.25 -9.67
CA LEU A 345 2.79 -1.30 -10.34
C LEU A 345 2.62 -2.56 -9.47
N PHE A 346 3.65 -2.95 -8.72
CA PHE A 346 3.55 -4.06 -7.78
C PHE A 346 2.50 -3.76 -6.71
N PHE A 347 2.51 -2.56 -6.14
CA PHE A 347 1.55 -2.18 -5.12
C PHE A 347 0.13 -1.98 -5.68
N ASP A 348 -0.02 -1.49 -6.91
CA ASP A 348 -1.32 -1.40 -7.60
C ASP A 348 -1.94 -2.78 -7.81
N PHE A 349 -1.14 -3.76 -8.23
CA PHE A 349 -1.57 -5.17 -8.29
C PHE A 349 -2.09 -5.67 -6.94
N PHE A 350 -1.37 -5.39 -5.86
CA PHE A 350 -1.81 -5.74 -4.53
C PHE A 350 -3.08 -4.99 -4.10
N ARG A 351 -3.22 -3.70 -4.42
CA ARG A 351 -4.45 -2.92 -4.14
C ARG A 351 -5.68 -3.57 -4.79
N VAL A 352 -5.57 -4.04 -6.04
CA VAL A 352 -6.65 -4.78 -6.71
C VAL A 352 -6.98 -6.07 -5.95
N ILE A 353 -5.98 -6.86 -5.56
CA ILE A 353 -6.17 -8.08 -4.76
C ILE A 353 -6.90 -7.78 -3.45
N PHE A 354 -6.46 -6.76 -2.70
CA PHE A 354 -7.04 -6.43 -1.40
C PHE A 354 -8.46 -5.89 -1.50
N LYS A 355 -8.74 -5.05 -2.50
CA LYS A 355 -10.09 -4.55 -2.78
C LYS A 355 -11.09 -5.69 -3.00
N HIS A 356 -10.64 -6.79 -3.62
CA HIS A 356 -11.44 -7.98 -3.92
C HIS A 356 -11.03 -9.21 -3.10
N LYS A 357 -10.53 -8.99 -1.88
CA LYS A 357 -10.01 -10.03 -0.99
C LYS A 357 -10.98 -11.22 -0.84
N SER A 358 -12.27 -10.96 -0.67
CA SER A 358 -13.30 -11.98 -0.46
C SER A 358 -13.44 -12.97 -1.63
N GLU A 359 -13.10 -12.55 -2.85
CA GLU A 359 -13.04 -13.45 -4.00
C GLU A 359 -11.75 -14.26 -4.01
N ILE A 360 -10.61 -13.62 -3.76
CA ILE A 360 -9.29 -14.28 -3.78
C ILE A 360 -9.19 -15.40 -2.74
N VAL A 361 -9.74 -15.17 -1.54
CA VAL A 361 -9.71 -16.14 -0.44
C VAL A 361 -10.46 -17.44 -0.76
N LYS A 362 -11.40 -17.43 -1.72
CA LYS A 362 -12.09 -18.65 -2.19
C LYS A 362 -11.17 -19.60 -2.97
N HIS A 363 -9.97 -19.16 -3.35
CA HIS A 363 -9.02 -19.92 -4.16
C HIS A 363 -7.66 -20.07 -3.42
N PRO A 364 -7.50 -21.08 -2.54
CA PRO A 364 -6.30 -21.26 -1.71
C PRO A 364 -4.96 -21.33 -2.48
N HIS A 365 -4.98 -21.81 -3.71
CA HIS A 365 -3.79 -21.88 -4.55
C HIS A 365 -3.27 -20.47 -4.93
N LEU A 366 -4.16 -19.49 -5.16
CA LEU A 366 -3.79 -18.10 -5.46
C LEU A 366 -3.16 -17.41 -4.25
N LEU A 367 -3.60 -17.75 -3.04
CA LEU A 367 -3.00 -17.26 -1.80
C LEU A 367 -1.53 -17.70 -1.66
N ASN A 368 -1.19 -18.92 -2.07
CA ASN A 368 0.21 -19.35 -2.11
C ASN A 368 1.02 -18.51 -3.11
N SER A 369 0.46 -18.19 -4.28
CA SER A 369 1.13 -17.34 -5.28
C SER A 369 1.47 -15.95 -4.75
N ILE A 370 0.61 -15.35 -3.91
CA ILE A 370 0.91 -14.08 -3.24
C ILE A 370 2.19 -14.19 -2.41
N LEU A 371 2.30 -15.22 -1.57
CA LEU A 371 3.49 -15.43 -0.74
C LEU A 371 4.73 -15.74 -1.60
N ILE A 372 4.56 -16.49 -2.70
CA ILE A 372 5.65 -16.79 -3.63
C ILE A 372 6.22 -15.50 -4.25
N LEU A 373 5.36 -14.56 -4.65
CA LEU A 373 5.80 -13.29 -5.21
C LEU A 373 6.57 -12.44 -4.18
N LEU A 374 6.22 -12.55 -2.90
CA LEU A 374 6.86 -11.81 -1.81
C LEU A 374 8.14 -12.47 -1.28
N LYS A 375 8.33 -13.77 -1.46
CA LYS A 375 9.35 -14.56 -0.75
C LYS A 375 10.80 -14.13 -1.02
N ASP A 376 11.06 -13.52 -2.17
CA ASP A 376 12.40 -13.12 -2.64
C ASP A 376 12.52 -11.60 -2.86
N LYS A 377 11.53 -10.83 -2.41
CA LYS A 377 11.57 -9.37 -2.49
C LYS A 377 12.50 -8.80 -1.44
N THR A 378 13.25 -7.76 -1.80
CA THR A 378 14.04 -6.98 -0.86
C THR A 378 13.11 -6.18 0.05
N MET A 379 12.92 -6.65 1.28
CA MET A 379 12.02 -6.06 2.27
C MET A 379 12.67 -4.85 2.94
N SER A 380 12.88 -3.76 2.18
CA SER A 380 13.26 -2.47 2.76
C SER A 380 12.12 -1.92 3.64
N ASP A 381 12.44 -1.06 4.60
CA ASP A 381 11.43 -0.44 5.48
C ASP A 381 10.31 0.21 4.68
N LYS A 382 10.66 1.01 3.66
CA LYS A 382 9.70 1.64 2.76
C LYS A 382 8.77 0.62 2.09
N PHE A 383 9.32 -0.49 1.59
CA PHE A 383 8.53 -1.54 0.95
C PHE A 383 7.57 -2.19 1.95
N LYS A 384 8.04 -2.53 3.15
CA LYS A 384 7.21 -3.10 4.22
C LYS A 384 6.10 -2.14 4.64
N THR A 385 6.39 -0.84 4.79
CA THR A 385 5.37 0.18 5.14
C THR A 385 4.30 0.24 4.08
N THR A 386 4.67 0.31 2.81
CA THR A 386 3.71 0.36 1.70
C THR A 386 2.89 -0.93 1.62
N LEU A 387 3.51 -2.08 1.87
CA LEU A 387 2.80 -3.37 1.86
C LEU A 387 1.78 -3.47 3.01
N ILE A 388 2.12 -2.98 4.20
CA ILE A 388 1.17 -2.90 5.33
C ILE A 388 0.04 -1.91 5.00
N SER A 389 0.36 -0.73 4.46
CA SER A 389 -0.64 0.31 4.18
C SER A 389 -1.66 -0.08 3.11
N VAL A 390 -1.32 -1.00 2.20
CA VAL A 390 -2.29 -1.57 1.24
C VAL A 390 -3.15 -2.70 1.84
N GLY A 391 -2.90 -3.13 3.09
CA GLY A 391 -3.74 -4.09 3.79
C GLY A 391 -3.17 -5.51 3.94
N PHE A 392 -1.87 -5.73 3.73
CA PHE A 392 -1.27 -7.07 3.71
C PHE A 392 -1.51 -7.90 4.97
N LEU A 393 -1.40 -7.31 6.17
CA LEU A 393 -1.58 -8.06 7.42
C LEU A 393 -3.00 -8.64 7.54
N SER A 394 -3.98 -8.06 6.85
CA SER A 394 -5.36 -8.57 6.84
C SER A 394 -5.48 -9.93 6.16
N LEU A 395 -4.56 -10.33 5.27
CA LEU A 395 -4.57 -11.64 4.62
C LEU A 395 -3.96 -12.76 5.48
N ILE A 396 -3.21 -12.42 6.52
CA ILE A 396 -2.50 -13.40 7.36
C ILE A 396 -3.48 -14.42 7.97
N PRO A 397 -4.62 -14.02 8.57
CA PRO A 397 -5.62 -14.98 9.04
C PRO A 397 -6.14 -15.92 7.95
N ASP A 398 -6.34 -15.40 6.73
CA ASP A 398 -6.84 -16.20 5.60
C ASP A 398 -5.79 -17.17 5.07
N PHE A 399 -4.50 -16.81 5.08
CA PHE A 399 -3.42 -17.75 4.77
C PHE A 399 -3.43 -18.94 5.73
N ILE A 400 -3.68 -18.67 7.01
CA ILE A 400 -3.66 -19.68 8.08
C ILE A 400 -4.91 -20.56 7.99
N SER A 401 -6.10 -19.97 7.81
CA SER A 401 -7.36 -20.73 7.70
C SER A 401 -7.40 -21.62 6.45
N ASN A 402 -6.76 -21.19 5.36
CA ASN A 402 -6.72 -21.95 4.10
C ASN A 402 -5.53 -22.93 4.02
N ASN A 403 -4.80 -23.17 5.13
CA ASN A 403 -3.66 -24.09 5.19
C ASN A 403 -2.61 -23.83 4.09
N VAL A 404 -2.34 -22.56 3.79
CA VAL A 404 -1.26 -22.13 2.88
C VAL A 404 0.08 -22.65 3.40
N LYS A 405 1.07 -22.89 2.52
CA LYS A 405 2.38 -23.46 2.90
C LYS A 405 3.01 -22.67 4.04
N SER A 406 3.11 -23.30 5.22
CA SER A 406 3.63 -22.68 6.45
C SER A 406 5.03 -22.10 6.28
N ASP A 407 5.92 -22.79 5.56
CA ASP A 407 7.28 -22.33 5.27
C ASP A 407 7.34 -20.95 4.61
N LEU A 408 6.44 -20.68 3.65
CA LEU A 408 6.42 -19.39 2.96
C LEU A 408 5.96 -18.27 3.90
N LEU A 409 4.92 -18.54 4.70
CA LEU A 409 4.42 -17.58 5.69
C LEU A 409 5.45 -17.32 6.79
N CYS A 410 6.14 -18.36 7.25
CA CYS A 410 7.26 -18.27 8.20
C CYS A 410 8.39 -17.42 7.64
N LYS A 411 8.87 -17.69 6.41
CA LYS A 411 9.93 -16.91 5.75
C LYS A 411 9.57 -15.44 5.66
N LEU A 412 8.34 -15.14 5.22
CA LEU A 412 7.85 -13.77 5.13
C LEU A 412 7.75 -13.11 6.50
N SER A 413 7.28 -13.83 7.52
CA SER A 413 7.13 -13.30 8.87
C SER A 413 8.47 -13.02 9.55
N ILE A 414 9.52 -13.81 9.27
CA ILE A 414 10.90 -13.51 9.70
C ILE A 414 11.33 -12.13 9.19
N ASN A 415 11.11 -11.86 7.89
CA ASN A 415 11.50 -10.58 7.29
C ASN A 415 10.79 -9.37 7.94
N PHE A 416 9.58 -9.56 8.50
CA PHE A 416 8.83 -8.52 9.22
C PHE A 416 9.18 -8.43 10.72
N ALA A 417 9.80 -9.47 11.30
CA ALA A 417 10.10 -9.52 12.73
C ALA A 417 11.23 -8.56 13.13
N GLU A 418 12.16 -8.26 12.21
CA GLU A 418 13.28 -7.34 12.46
C GLU A 418 12.85 -5.91 12.81
N ASP A 419 11.66 -5.49 12.37
CA ASP A 419 11.12 -4.14 12.61
C ASP A 419 10.24 -4.05 13.86
N ASN A 420 10.23 -5.10 14.69
CA ASN A 420 9.45 -5.23 15.94
C ASN A 420 7.96 -4.87 15.78
N THR A 421 7.31 -5.36 14.72
CA THR A 421 5.88 -5.10 14.46
C THR A 421 5.00 -6.07 15.24
N LEU A 422 5.00 -6.01 16.58
CA LEU A 422 4.27 -6.92 17.50
C LEU A 422 2.83 -7.28 17.07
N THR A 423 2.19 -6.45 16.25
CA THR A 423 0.95 -6.74 15.50
C THR A 423 0.99 -8.03 14.69
N LEU A 424 1.99 -8.26 13.83
CA LEU A 424 2.05 -9.49 13.03
C LEU A 424 2.16 -10.71 13.96
N GLN A 425 3.03 -10.62 14.96
CA GLN A 425 3.21 -11.70 15.93
C GLN A 425 1.95 -11.94 16.76
N GLN A 426 1.20 -10.89 17.13
CA GLN A 426 -0.11 -11.06 17.74
C GLN A 426 -1.07 -11.79 16.80
N ILE A 427 -1.17 -11.40 15.52
CA ILE A 427 -2.05 -12.06 14.55
C ILE A 427 -1.71 -13.55 14.43
N LEU A 428 -0.42 -13.89 14.34
CA LEU A 428 0.05 -15.27 14.29
C LEU A 428 -0.25 -16.05 15.58
N TRP A 429 -0.23 -15.37 16.73
CA TRP A 429 -0.58 -15.96 18.01
C TRP A 429 -2.09 -16.22 18.12
N ASP A 430 -2.91 -15.19 17.88
CA ASP A 430 -4.37 -15.21 18.04
C ASP A 430 -5.05 -16.17 17.04
N SER A 431 -4.46 -16.32 15.84
CA SER A 431 -4.88 -17.30 14.83
C SER A 431 -4.49 -18.75 15.17
N ASN A 432 -3.88 -19.01 16.32
CA ASN A 432 -3.32 -20.30 16.75
C ASN A 432 -2.23 -20.87 15.83
N PHE A 433 -1.68 -20.09 14.89
CA PHE A 433 -0.63 -20.57 13.99
C PHE A 433 0.60 -21.06 14.74
N ILE A 434 1.04 -20.30 15.75
CA ILE A 434 2.18 -20.67 16.61
C ILE A 434 1.93 -21.98 17.37
N LYS A 435 0.71 -22.15 17.90
CA LYS A 435 0.31 -23.38 18.59
C LYS A 435 0.30 -24.57 17.64
N ASN A 436 -0.17 -24.37 16.41
CA ASN A 436 -0.21 -25.39 15.37
C ASN A 436 1.20 -25.85 14.95
N ILE A 437 2.13 -24.92 14.69
CA ILE A 437 3.54 -25.23 14.40
C ILE A 437 4.18 -26.02 15.54
N MET A 438 3.94 -25.63 16.81
CA MET A 438 4.48 -26.38 17.95
C MET A 438 3.88 -27.77 18.14
N SER A 439 2.61 -27.98 17.80
CA SER A 439 1.89 -29.24 18.03
C SER A 439 2.23 -30.33 17.02
N LYS A 440 2.58 -29.92 15.80
CA LYS A 440 3.02 -30.80 14.72
C LYS A 440 4.55 -30.72 14.75
N ALA A 441 5.23 -31.70 15.34
CA ALA A 441 6.69 -31.75 15.44
C ALA A 441 7.35 -31.13 14.19
N PHE A 442 8.07 -30.02 14.40
CA PHE A 442 8.50 -29.05 13.38
C PHE A 442 8.91 -29.71 12.06
N ARG A 443 8.11 -29.50 11.01
CA ARG A 443 8.21 -30.30 9.77
C ARG A 443 9.32 -29.80 8.85
N SER A 444 9.76 -28.55 9.01
CA SER A 444 10.77 -27.94 8.15
C SER A 444 11.84 -27.16 8.94
N GLY A 445 12.99 -26.94 8.30
CA GLY A 445 14.05 -26.06 8.82
C GLY A 445 13.58 -24.60 8.97
N MET A 446 12.71 -24.13 8.07
CA MET A 446 12.18 -22.75 8.10
C MET A 446 11.24 -22.51 9.27
N GLU A 447 10.38 -23.47 9.63
CA GLU A 447 9.52 -23.37 10.82
C GLU A 447 10.36 -23.28 12.10
N ASN A 448 11.41 -24.10 12.19
CA ASN A 448 12.36 -24.05 13.31
C ASN A 448 13.06 -22.71 13.42
N GLU A 449 13.57 -22.19 12.30
CA GLU A 449 14.21 -20.88 12.25
C GLU A 449 13.24 -19.76 12.63
N PHE A 450 12.02 -19.79 12.10
CA PHE A 450 10.98 -18.80 12.43
C PHE A 450 10.69 -18.76 13.93
N ILE A 451 10.54 -19.91 14.58
CA ILE A 451 10.31 -19.98 16.03
C ILE A 451 11.55 -19.48 16.79
N LYS A 452 12.76 -19.87 16.35
CA LYS A 452 14.03 -19.40 16.92
C LYS A 452 14.20 -17.89 16.82
N VAL A 453 13.79 -17.27 15.72
CA VAL A 453 13.93 -15.83 15.50
C VAL A 453 12.84 -15.05 16.23
N THR A 454 11.61 -15.56 16.27
CA THR A 454 10.45 -14.73 16.68
C THR A 454 10.01 -14.86 18.13
N MET A 455 10.50 -15.84 18.89
CA MET A 455 9.96 -16.16 20.23
C MET A 455 9.99 -15.01 21.26
N SER A 456 10.84 -14.00 21.06
CA SER A 456 10.92 -12.80 21.92
C SER A 456 9.79 -11.79 21.64
N TYR A 457 9.16 -11.83 20.47
CA TYR A 457 8.31 -10.76 19.91
C TYR A 457 6.80 -11.04 20.03
N TYR A 458 6.36 -11.84 21.00
CA TYR A 458 4.93 -12.12 21.28
C TYR A 458 4.40 -11.36 22.52
N GLY A 459 5.00 -10.21 22.85
CA GLY A 459 4.60 -9.36 23.97
C GLY A 459 4.53 -10.11 25.31
N SER A 460 3.37 -10.09 25.95
CA SER A 460 3.14 -10.76 27.24
C SER A 460 3.21 -12.29 27.19
N HIS A 461 3.15 -12.89 25.99
CA HIS A 461 3.22 -14.34 25.79
C HIS A 461 4.65 -14.86 25.63
N SER A 462 5.61 -14.01 25.27
CA SER A 462 6.99 -14.39 24.93
C SER A 462 7.64 -15.27 26.01
N LEU A 463 7.56 -14.88 27.28
CA LEU A 463 8.24 -15.60 28.35
C LEU A 463 7.75 -17.05 28.52
N LYS A 464 6.43 -17.26 28.51
CA LYS A 464 5.84 -18.61 28.58
C LYS A 464 6.15 -19.42 27.32
N PHE A 465 6.15 -18.76 26.17
CA PHE A 465 6.46 -19.38 24.89
C PHE A 465 7.91 -19.86 24.81
N ILE A 466 8.88 -19.02 25.17
CA ILE A 466 10.31 -19.39 25.24
C ILE A 466 10.52 -20.61 26.14
N TYR A 467 9.89 -20.62 27.33
CA TYR A 467 10.00 -21.75 28.25
C TYR A 467 9.51 -23.06 27.63
N LYS A 468 8.38 -23.02 26.90
CA LYS A 468 7.83 -24.19 26.20
C LYS A 468 8.73 -24.63 25.05
N ILE A 469 9.29 -23.70 24.28
CA ILE A 469 10.19 -24.01 23.16
C ILE A 469 11.49 -24.65 23.62
N PHE A 470 12.06 -24.20 24.74
CA PHE A 470 13.27 -24.80 25.31
C PHE A 470 13.13 -26.31 25.57
N ASP A 471 11.91 -26.77 25.88
CA ASP A 471 11.60 -28.18 26.11
C ASP A 471 11.44 -28.99 24.80
N GLN A 472 11.29 -28.31 23.67
CA GLN A 472 10.91 -28.92 22.38
C GLN A 472 11.99 -28.81 21.31
N LEU A 473 12.87 -27.81 21.38
CA LEU A 473 13.93 -27.54 20.40
C LEU A 473 15.31 -27.58 21.04
N GLU A 474 16.28 -28.13 20.30
CA GLU A 474 17.69 -27.99 20.65
C GLU A 474 18.15 -26.55 20.41
N ILE A 475 18.10 -25.76 21.47
CA ILE A 475 18.56 -24.38 21.53
C ILE A 475 19.54 -24.26 22.70
N SER A 476 20.69 -23.63 22.47
CA SER A 476 21.66 -23.41 23.54
C SER A 476 21.04 -22.57 24.65
N ARG A 477 21.39 -22.88 25.91
CA ARG A 477 20.87 -22.12 27.05
C ARG A 477 21.20 -20.64 26.95
N PHE A 478 22.40 -20.32 26.46
CA PHE A 478 22.81 -18.95 26.20
C PHE A 478 21.80 -18.23 25.30
N ARG A 479 21.42 -18.84 24.17
CA ARG A 479 20.46 -18.24 23.23
C ARG A 479 19.07 -18.06 23.84
N ILE A 480 18.62 -19.00 24.68
CA ILE A 480 17.36 -18.85 25.43
C ILE A 480 17.38 -17.64 26.35
N PHE A 481 18.45 -17.44 27.12
CA PHE A 481 18.57 -16.25 27.97
C PHE A 481 18.70 -14.98 27.13
N GLN A 482 19.37 -15.00 25.97
CA GLN A 482 19.37 -13.86 25.05
C GLN A 482 17.95 -13.49 24.62
N HIS A 483 17.11 -14.46 24.26
CA HIS A 483 15.72 -14.20 23.89
C HIS A 483 14.90 -13.62 25.04
N ILE A 484 15.10 -14.11 26.28
CA ILE A 484 14.44 -13.51 27.46
C ILE A 484 14.91 -12.07 27.67
N TYR A 485 16.20 -11.79 27.48
CA TYR A 485 16.73 -10.42 27.56
C TYR A 485 16.13 -9.49 26.50
N GLU A 486 15.92 -10.00 25.28
CA GLU A 486 15.30 -9.26 24.15
C GLU A 486 13.82 -8.92 24.37
N ILE A 487 13.11 -9.60 25.27
CA ILE A 487 11.73 -9.22 25.63
C ILE A 487 11.74 -7.78 26.17
N PRO A 488 10.86 -6.88 25.68
CA PRO A 488 10.76 -5.53 26.22
C PRO A 488 10.52 -5.50 27.74
N ILE A 489 11.17 -4.57 28.43
CA ILE A 489 11.20 -4.50 29.91
C ILE A 489 9.80 -4.53 30.55
N ILE A 490 8.84 -3.83 29.95
CA ILE A 490 7.47 -3.76 30.45
C ILE A 490 6.82 -5.16 30.57
N TYR A 491 7.06 -6.05 29.62
CA TYR A 491 6.50 -7.41 29.66
C TYR A 491 7.24 -8.30 30.66
N LYS A 492 8.55 -8.07 30.86
CA LYS A 492 9.33 -8.74 31.92
C LYS A 492 8.82 -8.33 33.31
N LEU A 493 8.62 -7.04 33.55
CA LEU A 493 8.07 -6.51 34.80
C LEU A 493 6.65 -7.01 35.06
N ASN A 494 5.76 -6.98 34.07
CA ASN A 494 4.40 -7.53 34.19
C ASN A 494 4.39 -9.04 34.50
N SER A 495 5.48 -9.76 34.18
CA SER A 495 5.61 -11.20 34.39
C SER A 495 6.53 -11.58 35.55
N VAL A 496 6.94 -10.61 36.38
CA VAL A 496 8.00 -10.76 37.38
C VAL A 496 7.77 -11.93 38.36
N ASN A 497 6.52 -12.15 38.76
CA ASN A 497 6.11 -13.25 39.64
C ASN A 497 6.45 -14.63 39.09
N THR A 498 6.42 -14.78 37.76
CA THR A 498 6.69 -16.08 37.09
C THR A 498 8.10 -16.17 36.50
N LEU A 499 8.75 -15.03 36.28
CA LEU A 499 10.03 -14.96 35.58
C LEU A 499 11.16 -15.64 36.34
N PHE A 500 11.34 -15.35 37.63
CA PHE A 500 12.40 -15.99 38.42
C PHE A 500 12.28 -17.51 38.47
N SER A 501 11.06 -18.03 38.63
CA SER A 501 10.78 -19.46 38.58
C SER A 501 11.18 -20.09 37.24
N ILE A 502 10.86 -19.41 36.12
CA ILE A 502 11.24 -19.85 34.78
C ILE A 502 12.76 -19.83 34.60
N LEU A 503 13.45 -18.76 34.98
CA LEU A 503 14.91 -18.65 34.92
C LEU A 503 15.58 -19.79 35.72
N ASN A 504 15.11 -20.05 36.94
CA ASN A 504 15.59 -21.16 37.77
C ASN A 504 15.40 -22.52 37.11
N LYS A 505 14.23 -22.77 36.52
CA LYS A 505 13.96 -24.03 35.80
C LYS A 505 14.85 -24.19 34.58
N LEU A 506 15.05 -23.13 33.78
CA LEU A 506 15.93 -23.14 32.60
C LEU A 506 17.40 -23.39 32.96
N LEU A 507 17.84 -22.93 34.14
CA LEU A 507 19.20 -23.22 34.62
C LEU A 507 19.38 -24.67 35.09
N LYS A 508 18.35 -25.22 35.74
CA LYS A 508 18.36 -26.61 36.26
C LYS A 508 18.11 -27.66 35.17
N LYS A 509 17.40 -27.29 34.10
CA LYS A 509 16.97 -28.18 33.00
C LYS A 509 17.85 -28.00 31.75
N GLY A 510 17.94 -29.04 30.91
CA GLY A 510 18.60 -29.00 29.59
C GLY A 510 20.05 -29.52 29.53
N PRO A 511 20.63 -29.66 28.32
CA PRO A 511 22.00 -30.16 28.12
C PRO A 511 23.03 -29.28 28.83
N LYS A 512 24.13 -29.85 29.32
CA LYS A 512 25.19 -29.06 30.00
C LYS A 512 25.65 -27.95 29.06
N THR A 513 25.61 -26.71 29.53
CA THR A 513 26.15 -25.57 28.79
C THR A 513 27.61 -25.85 28.46
N PRO A 514 28.04 -25.72 27.19
CA PRO A 514 29.46 -25.76 26.82
C PRO A 514 30.25 -24.82 27.73
N PRO A 515 31.45 -25.20 28.23
CA PRO A 515 32.21 -24.37 29.17
C PRO A 515 32.43 -22.93 28.70
N GLU A 516 32.62 -22.74 27.39
CA GLU A 516 32.76 -21.47 26.69
C GLU A 516 31.51 -20.56 26.77
N ASP A 517 30.31 -21.15 26.74
CA ASP A 517 29.04 -20.42 26.79
C ASP A 517 28.58 -20.07 28.21
N VAL A 518 29.20 -20.65 29.24
CA VAL A 518 28.78 -20.44 30.65
C VAL A 518 28.96 -18.98 31.05
N VAL A 519 30.08 -18.35 30.67
CA VAL A 519 30.36 -16.95 31.00
C VAL A 519 29.33 -16.04 30.35
N HIS A 520 29.05 -16.24 29.06
CA HIS A 520 28.05 -15.46 28.33
C HIS A 520 26.64 -15.65 28.89
N THR A 521 26.27 -16.89 29.24
CA THR A 521 25.00 -17.20 29.89
C THR A 521 24.84 -16.45 31.21
N LEU A 522 25.88 -16.46 32.06
CA LEU A 522 25.85 -15.74 33.34
C LEU A 522 25.80 -14.22 33.15
N LYS A 523 26.56 -13.67 32.19
CA LYS A 523 26.49 -12.23 31.84
C LYS A 523 25.06 -11.83 31.45
N THR A 524 24.42 -12.58 30.56
CA THR A 524 23.05 -12.28 30.12
C THR A 524 22.04 -12.43 31.26
N LEU A 525 22.19 -13.46 32.09
CA LEU A 525 21.32 -13.68 33.25
C LEU A 525 21.43 -12.53 34.28
N ILE A 526 22.65 -12.07 34.55
CA ILE A 526 22.90 -10.89 35.39
C ILE A 526 22.21 -9.67 34.79
N LEU A 527 22.37 -9.41 33.48
CA LEU A 527 21.70 -8.28 32.82
C LEU A 527 20.17 -8.33 32.95
N ILE A 528 19.56 -9.51 32.75
CA ILE A 528 18.11 -9.69 32.94
C ILE A 528 17.72 -9.34 34.37
N ILE A 529 18.36 -9.97 35.37
CA ILE A 529 18.02 -9.76 36.78
C ILE A 529 18.16 -8.28 37.12
N SER A 530 19.30 -7.67 36.81
CA SER A 530 19.56 -6.26 37.05
C SER A 530 18.52 -5.34 36.40
N GLU A 531 18.07 -5.62 35.17
CA GLU A 531 17.05 -4.82 34.48
C GLU A 531 15.70 -4.82 35.23
N ILE A 532 15.37 -5.93 35.89
CA ILE A 532 14.09 -6.11 36.60
C ILE A 532 14.18 -5.68 38.06
N THR A 533 15.26 -6.05 38.74
CA THR A 533 15.42 -5.87 40.18
C THR A 533 16.03 -4.53 40.55
N CYS A 534 16.79 -3.93 39.65
CA CYS A 534 17.59 -2.76 39.97
C CYS A 534 17.13 -1.52 39.22
N LEU A 535 16.77 -1.61 37.95
CA LEU A 535 16.49 -0.41 37.15
C LEU A 535 15.37 0.45 37.75
N GLN A 536 14.24 -0.15 38.09
CA GLN A 536 13.11 0.58 38.67
C GLN A 536 13.41 1.16 40.06
N PRO A 537 13.82 0.37 41.08
CA PRO A 537 14.17 0.91 42.40
C PRO A 537 15.32 1.89 42.37
N PHE A 538 16.27 1.70 41.46
CA PHE A 538 17.31 2.68 41.24
C PHE A 538 16.72 4.00 40.76
N LEU A 539 15.89 3.98 39.72
CA LEU A 539 15.22 5.18 39.22
C LEU A 539 14.35 5.85 40.31
N GLU A 540 13.59 5.07 41.10
CA GLU A 540 12.77 5.56 42.20
C GLU A 540 13.58 6.13 43.38
N LEU A 541 14.63 5.43 43.82
CA LEU A 541 15.50 5.87 44.91
C LEU A 541 16.27 7.13 44.52
N GLN A 542 16.86 7.12 43.32
CA GLN A 542 17.55 8.29 42.79
C GLN A 542 16.55 9.44 42.58
N HIS A 543 15.28 9.14 42.25
CA HIS A 543 14.21 10.14 42.20
C HIS A 543 13.91 10.74 43.58
N MET A 544 13.71 9.90 44.58
CA MET A 544 13.46 10.32 45.97
C MET A 544 14.62 11.15 46.56
N LYS A 545 15.85 10.84 46.14
CA LYS A 545 17.07 11.55 46.55
C LYS A 545 17.39 12.79 45.71
N GLY A 546 16.74 12.98 44.56
CA GLY A 546 17.14 14.01 43.59
C GLY A 546 18.47 13.73 42.88
N GLU A 547 18.96 12.48 42.89
CA GLU A 547 20.28 12.05 42.38
C GLU A 547 20.20 11.30 41.03
N CYS A 548 19.07 11.40 40.31
CA CYS A 548 18.81 10.71 39.03
C CYS A 548 19.92 10.80 37.98
N THR A 549 20.86 11.74 38.12
CA THR A 549 21.95 11.94 37.15
C THR A 549 23.32 12.09 37.81
N SER A 550 23.47 11.64 39.05
CA SER A 550 24.80 11.48 39.65
C SER A 550 25.72 10.70 38.70
N LYS A 551 27.04 10.90 38.78
CA LYS A 551 27.99 10.15 37.95
C LYS A 551 27.79 8.63 38.11
N SER A 552 27.38 8.20 39.31
CA SER A 552 26.94 6.85 39.60
C SER A 552 25.66 6.47 38.85
N SER A 553 24.62 7.30 38.83
CA SER A 553 23.40 7.08 38.01
C SER A 553 23.65 7.05 36.52
N GLN A 554 24.50 7.92 35.99
CA GLN A 554 24.86 7.89 34.58
C GLN A 554 25.68 6.65 34.22
N GLY A 555 26.66 6.27 35.05
CA GLY A 555 27.41 5.02 34.90
C GLY A 555 26.49 3.81 34.95
N PHE A 556 25.54 3.80 35.88
CA PHE A 556 24.55 2.74 36.03
C PHE A 556 23.61 2.63 34.81
N LEU A 557 23.03 3.74 34.33
CA LEU A 557 22.14 3.71 33.16
C LEU A 557 22.87 3.36 31.86
N THR A 558 24.10 3.85 31.72
CA THR A 558 25.00 3.47 30.60
C THR A 558 25.31 1.98 30.64
N TYR A 559 25.53 1.41 31.83
CA TYR A 559 25.73 -0.02 32.02
C TYR A 559 24.53 -0.87 31.53
N PHE A 560 23.30 -0.37 31.68
CA PHE A 560 22.10 -1.05 31.19
C PHE A 560 21.74 -0.77 29.72
N GLY A 561 22.38 0.21 29.08
CA GLY A 561 22.00 0.63 27.73
C GLY A 561 20.52 1.03 27.64
N LYS A 562 19.96 1.66 28.68
CA LYS A 562 18.57 2.15 28.73
C LYS A 562 18.58 3.64 29.10
N ASN A 563 17.77 4.44 28.39
CA ASN A 563 17.80 5.90 28.48
C ASN A 563 16.51 6.47 29.08
N PRO A 564 16.45 6.72 30.39
CA PRO A 564 15.42 7.57 30.96
C PRO A 564 15.65 9.04 30.54
N LEU A 565 14.58 9.83 30.48
CA LEU A 565 14.64 11.26 30.19
C LEU A 565 15.30 12.03 31.37
N LEU A 566 16.40 12.76 31.11
CA LEU A 566 17.17 13.52 32.11
C LEU A 566 17.30 15.01 31.73
N ILE A 567 17.27 15.89 32.74
CA ILE A 567 17.26 17.36 32.72
C ILE A 567 18.41 17.94 33.55
N ARG A 568 19.48 18.44 32.93
CA ARG A 568 20.57 19.24 33.52
C ARG A 568 20.16 20.66 33.87
N CYS A 569 19.87 20.91 35.12
CA CYS A 569 19.90 22.25 35.70
C CYS A 569 21.28 22.90 35.56
N SER A 570 21.34 24.00 34.83
CA SER A 570 22.54 24.81 34.66
C SER A 570 22.84 25.68 35.88
N ASN A 571 21.84 26.07 36.67
CA ASN A 571 22.07 26.85 37.91
C ASN A 571 22.77 26.00 38.97
N CYS A 572 22.38 24.73 39.09
CA CYS A 572 23.02 23.74 39.96
C CYS A 572 24.19 23.01 39.28
N ASN A 573 24.41 23.28 37.98
CA ASN A 573 25.30 22.52 37.10
C ASN A 573 25.15 20.98 37.25
N SER A 574 23.94 20.52 37.55
CA SER A 574 23.57 19.16 37.96
C SER A 574 22.35 18.71 37.18
N SER A 575 22.07 17.41 37.08
CA SER A 575 20.96 16.92 36.26
C SER A 575 19.94 16.11 37.07
N TYR A 576 18.72 16.01 36.58
CA TYR A 576 17.54 15.56 37.32
C TYR A 576 16.61 14.82 36.37
N CYS A 577 15.83 13.83 36.82
CA CYS A 577 14.69 13.39 35.99
C CYS A 577 13.63 14.51 35.95
N VAL A 578 12.66 14.42 35.02
CA VAL A 578 11.57 15.40 34.88
C VAL A 578 10.87 15.67 36.22
N VAL A 579 10.57 14.60 36.97
CA VAL A 579 9.82 14.70 38.22
C VAL A 579 10.66 15.33 39.36
N CYS A 580 11.95 15.03 39.46
CA CYS A 580 12.84 15.69 40.44
C CYS A 580 13.02 17.17 40.15
N TYR A 581 13.11 17.51 38.86
CA TYR A 581 13.23 18.89 38.43
C TYR A 581 11.99 19.67 38.84
N GLU A 582 10.80 19.19 38.45
CA GLU A 582 9.50 19.77 38.80
C GLU A 582 9.34 19.98 40.32
N LYS A 583 9.79 19.02 41.13
CA LYS A 583 9.60 19.05 42.58
C LYS A 583 10.61 19.94 43.34
N TYR A 584 11.87 19.97 42.91
CA TYR A 584 12.95 20.57 43.72
C TYR A 584 13.71 21.69 43.01
N HIS A 585 13.61 21.79 41.69
CA HIS A 585 14.45 22.67 40.88
C HIS A 585 13.68 23.43 39.79
N LYS A 586 12.34 23.51 39.90
CA LYS A 586 11.43 24.14 38.92
C LYS A 586 11.82 25.57 38.54
N ASN A 587 12.46 26.30 39.45
CA ASN A 587 12.88 27.69 39.22
C ASN A 587 14.29 27.81 38.61
N HIS A 588 14.95 26.69 38.31
CA HIS A 588 16.30 26.69 37.80
C HIS A 588 16.33 26.48 36.28
N GLU A 589 17.31 27.09 35.63
CA GLU A 589 17.46 27.06 34.18
C GLU A 589 18.08 25.73 33.75
N THR A 590 17.59 25.05 32.71
CA THR A 590 17.93 23.63 32.41
C THR A 590 18.51 23.39 31.01
N LYS A 591 19.01 22.16 30.78
CA LYS A 591 19.61 21.57 29.57
C LYS A 591 19.23 20.09 29.57
N PHE A 592 18.71 19.46 28.54
CA PHE A 592 18.46 18.01 28.59
C PHE A 592 19.74 17.20 28.39
N LEU A 593 19.91 16.10 29.14
CA LEU A 593 21.00 15.14 28.91
C LEU A 593 20.47 13.89 28.26
N TYR A 594 21.06 13.55 27.13
CA TYR A 594 20.82 12.28 26.47
C TYR A 594 21.96 11.32 26.76
N LEU A 595 21.62 10.12 27.21
CA LEU A 595 22.52 8.97 27.11
C LEU A 595 21.95 8.05 26.02
N GLN A 596 22.82 7.31 25.33
CA GLN A 596 22.44 6.33 24.31
C GLN A 596 22.35 4.94 24.94
N GLY A 597 21.47 4.11 24.38
CA GLY A 597 21.09 2.83 24.94
C GLY A 597 20.45 1.96 23.87
N SER A 598 20.92 0.71 23.79
CA SER A 598 20.69 -0.21 22.68
C SER A 598 19.32 -0.86 22.75
N MET A 599 18.32 -0.20 22.15
CA MET A 599 17.15 -0.88 21.57
C MET A 599 17.07 -0.71 20.04
N PHE A 600 17.97 0.08 19.45
CA PHE A 600 18.23 0.07 18.00
C PHE A 600 19.32 -0.96 17.71
N ARG A 601 18.95 -2.17 17.28
CA ARG A 601 19.90 -3.04 16.58
C ARG A 601 19.82 -2.71 15.09
N CYS A 602 20.75 -1.88 14.62
CA CYS A 602 21.56 -2.15 13.42
C CYS A 602 22.60 -1.01 13.24
N ASN A 603 23.85 -1.30 13.64
CA ASN A 603 25.09 -0.88 12.98
C ASN A 603 25.40 0.60 12.66
N GLU A 604 24.95 1.62 13.40
CA GLU A 604 25.60 2.95 13.29
C GLU A 604 25.73 3.65 14.65
N ILE A 605 26.97 3.72 15.15
CA ILE A 605 27.37 4.67 16.20
C ILE A 605 27.34 6.06 15.53
N ARG A 606 26.35 6.90 15.85
CA ARG A 606 26.35 8.32 15.48
C ARG A 606 26.66 9.16 16.72
N ASP A 607 27.58 10.11 16.53
CA ASP A 607 28.17 10.97 17.56
C ASP A 607 27.15 11.79 18.36
N SER A 608 27.53 12.10 19.61
CA SER A 608 26.75 12.91 20.55
C SER A 608 26.73 14.40 20.17
N GLU A 609 25.54 15.01 20.07
CA GLU A 609 25.37 16.47 19.94
C GLU A 609 24.81 17.10 21.23
N SER A 610 25.25 18.32 21.55
CA SER A 610 24.84 19.12 22.72
C SER A 610 24.25 20.48 22.29
N LEU A 611 23.07 20.87 22.80
CA LEU A 611 22.35 22.12 22.44
C LEU A 611 22.17 23.08 23.64
N TYR A 612 22.09 24.40 23.37
CA TYR A 612 22.22 25.51 24.34
C TYR A 612 20.88 26.17 24.78
N LYS A 613 21.00 27.10 25.75
CA LYS A 613 20.08 27.47 26.85
C LYS A 613 19.04 28.58 26.59
N LEU A 614 19.04 29.25 25.45
CA LEU A 614 18.19 30.44 25.22
C LEU A 614 16.69 30.15 24.95
N ASN A 615 16.22 28.92 25.14
CA ASN A 615 14.91 28.46 24.65
C ASN A 615 13.84 28.23 25.73
N PHE A 616 14.11 28.53 27.01
CA PHE A 616 13.30 27.98 28.09
C PHE A 616 13.20 28.91 29.30
N LEU A 617 11.97 29.34 29.65
CA LEU A 617 11.65 30.09 30.87
C LEU A 617 10.42 29.47 31.54
N LEU A 618 10.41 29.43 32.87
CA LEU A 618 9.34 28.90 33.74
C LEU A 618 8.86 29.97 34.72
N PRO A 619 7.55 30.10 34.94
CA PRO A 619 7.11 30.40 36.31
C PRO A 619 5.74 29.84 36.79
N LYS A 620 5.76 29.44 38.08
CA LYS A 620 4.81 29.60 39.21
C LYS A 620 3.29 29.32 39.09
N TYR A 621 2.83 28.35 39.88
CA TYR A 621 1.43 28.04 40.21
C TYR A 621 0.81 29.03 41.24
N GLN A 622 -0.51 29.24 41.18
CA GLN A 622 -1.35 29.87 42.23
C GLN A 622 -2.50 28.95 42.70
N ASP A 623 -2.95 29.20 43.93
CA ASP A 623 -3.63 28.32 44.90
C ASP A 623 -5.12 27.95 44.63
N ASP A 624 -5.66 28.09 43.42
CA ASP A 624 -7.11 27.90 43.18
C ASP A 624 -7.53 26.51 42.69
N ILE A 625 -6.64 25.51 42.70
CA ILE A 625 -7.01 24.11 42.39
C ILE A 625 -7.25 23.34 43.69
N GLN A 626 -8.50 23.31 44.16
CA GLN A 626 -8.96 22.28 45.07
C GLN A 626 -8.97 20.94 44.34
N PHE A 627 -7.93 20.14 44.56
CA PHE A 627 -7.95 18.71 44.26
C PHE A 627 -9.04 18.05 45.11
N PHE A 628 -10.17 17.69 44.49
CA PHE A 628 -11.11 16.78 45.14
C PHE A 628 -10.45 15.41 45.29
N ASN A 629 -10.40 14.95 46.54
CA ASN A 629 -9.80 13.72 47.08
C ASN A 629 -10.38 12.38 46.53
N ILE A 630 -10.76 12.29 45.25
CA ILE A 630 -11.50 11.12 44.72
C ILE A 630 -10.97 10.70 43.37
N TYR A 631 -9.81 10.02 43.30
CA TYR A 631 -9.59 9.02 42.25
C TYR A 631 -8.71 7.89 42.82
N LYS A 632 -9.39 6.88 43.39
CA LYS A 632 -8.83 5.53 43.53
C LYS A 632 -8.45 5.02 42.14
N ASN A 633 -7.37 4.25 42.04
CA ASN A 633 -6.97 3.45 40.89
C ASN A 633 -8.19 2.86 40.15
N ILE A 634 -8.61 3.47 39.04
CA ILE A 634 -9.60 2.90 38.13
C ILE A 634 -8.87 2.50 36.86
N HIS A 635 -8.63 1.19 36.72
CA HIS A 635 -8.16 0.56 35.50
C HIS A 635 -9.38 0.25 34.63
N GLU A 636 -9.65 1.06 33.61
CA GLU A 636 -10.73 0.76 32.66
C GLU A 636 -10.21 0.07 31.40
N LYS A 637 -10.76 -1.12 31.12
CA LYS A 637 -10.59 -1.83 29.84
C LYS A 637 -11.62 -1.30 28.85
N ILE A 638 -11.14 -0.68 27.78
CA ILE A 638 -11.99 -0.16 26.70
C ILE A 638 -12.25 -1.32 25.71
N ASN A 639 -13.52 -1.65 25.45
CA ASN A 639 -13.93 -2.60 24.41
C ASN A 639 -14.86 -1.87 23.42
N PRO A 640 -14.53 -1.77 22.12
CA PRO A 640 -15.23 -0.89 21.17
C PRO A 640 -16.67 -1.32 20.83
N SER A 641 -17.14 -2.46 21.35
CA SER A 641 -18.54 -2.90 21.18
C SER A 641 -19.52 -2.36 22.23
N LYS A 642 -19.05 -1.65 23.28
CA LYS A 642 -19.88 -0.83 24.18
C LYS A 642 -19.02 0.30 24.77
N ILE A 643 -19.17 1.50 24.22
CA ILE A 643 -18.56 2.72 24.76
C ILE A 643 -19.58 3.37 25.70
N ILE A 644 -19.21 3.55 26.97
CA ILE A 644 -19.70 4.67 27.78
C ILE A 644 -18.47 5.30 28.42
N ILE A 645 -18.11 6.50 27.97
CA ILE A 645 -17.33 7.44 28.77
C ILE A 645 -18.35 8.51 29.16
N ASP A 646 -18.63 8.64 30.45
CA ASP A 646 -19.39 9.77 30.97
C ASP A 646 -18.50 10.56 31.93
N CYS A 647 -18.14 11.76 31.50
CA CYS A 647 -18.29 12.93 32.35
C CYS A 647 -19.22 13.87 31.57
N ASP A 648 -20.47 13.42 31.53
CA ASP A 648 -21.70 14.08 31.14
C ASP A 648 -21.68 14.85 29.82
N LYS A 649 -22.05 14.09 28.79
CA LYS A 649 -22.74 14.50 27.56
C LYS A 649 -21.84 14.92 26.38
N THR A 650 -22.17 14.22 25.29
CA THR A 650 -22.16 14.59 23.87
C THR A 650 -20.95 14.25 22.99
N LEU A 651 -21.25 13.33 22.05
CA LEU A 651 -20.93 13.30 20.61
C LEU A 651 -19.46 13.12 20.19
N LEU A 652 -19.19 12.08 19.39
CA LEU A 652 -18.95 12.25 17.94
C LEU A 652 -18.60 10.93 17.22
N SER A 653 -19.13 10.79 16.02
CA SER A 653 -18.70 9.91 14.94
C SER A 653 -17.33 10.35 14.38
N THR A 654 -16.47 9.40 13.99
CA THR A 654 -15.26 9.60 13.14
C THR A 654 -14.17 10.60 13.61
N SER A 655 -14.23 11.18 14.81
CA SER A 655 -13.30 12.25 15.22
C SER A 655 -12.39 11.86 16.39
N GLY A 656 -11.11 12.24 16.30
CA GLY A 656 -10.09 12.01 17.32
C GLY A 656 -10.46 12.53 18.72
N ILE A 657 -9.85 11.92 19.74
CA ILE A 657 -10.03 12.30 21.14
C ILE A 657 -9.29 13.61 21.38
N GLN A 658 -9.98 14.63 21.89
CA GLN A 658 -9.43 15.94 22.24
C GLN A 658 -9.68 16.24 23.72
N ILE A 659 -8.62 16.24 24.54
CA ILE A 659 -8.69 16.59 25.97
C ILE A 659 -8.00 17.94 26.18
N GLY A 660 -8.73 18.92 26.72
CA GLY A 660 -8.24 20.30 26.89
C GLY A 660 -7.11 20.41 27.92
N LEU A 661 -5.96 20.98 27.52
CA LEU A 661 -4.88 21.39 28.42
C LEU A 661 -4.78 22.93 28.40
N THR A 662 -4.61 23.56 29.56
CA THR A 662 -4.52 25.02 29.69
C THR A 662 -3.14 25.56 29.29
N LYS A 663 -3.04 26.88 29.11
CA LYS A 663 -1.88 27.63 28.54
C LYS A 663 -0.52 27.41 29.22
N GLU A 664 -0.48 26.81 30.40
CA GLU A 664 0.71 26.68 31.25
C GLU A 664 1.14 25.21 31.48
N ALA A 665 0.46 24.25 30.85
CA ALA A 665 0.59 22.84 31.21
C ALA A 665 1.79 22.13 30.53
N GLU A 666 2.75 21.74 31.35
CA GLU A 666 3.58 20.56 31.11
C GLU A 666 2.68 19.31 31.17
N ALA A 667 2.72 18.47 30.15
CA ALA A 667 1.80 17.34 30.03
C ALA A 667 2.55 16.09 29.55
N TYR A 668 2.26 14.94 30.15
CA TYR A 668 2.72 13.64 29.67
C TYR A 668 1.55 12.65 29.72
N PHE A 669 1.31 11.94 28.63
CA PHE A 669 0.35 10.84 28.61
C PHE A 669 0.93 9.66 27.84
N GLU A 670 0.50 8.45 28.18
CA GLU A 670 0.86 7.22 27.50
C GLU A 670 -0.36 6.63 26.81
N VAL A 671 -0.16 6.11 25.61
CA VAL A 671 -1.14 5.33 24.86
C VAL A 671 -0.60 3.92 24.76
N LYS A 672 -1.24 3.00 25.48
CA LYS A 672 -1.02 1.57 25.34
C LYS A 672 -1.93 1.02 24.27
N ILE A 673 -1.34 0.45 23.24
CA ILE A 673 -2.07 -0.21 22.16
C ILE A 673 -2.37 -1.61 22.62
N ILE A 674 -3.62 -1.95 22.86
CA ILE A 674 -4.03 -3.33 23.15
C ILE A 674 -4.05 -4.14 21.86
N LYS A 675 -4.55 -3.53 20.78
CA LYS A 675 -4.60 -4.10 19.42
C LYS A 675 -4.45 -2.99 18.40
N ALA A 676 -3.45 -3.07 17.51
CA ALA A 676 -3.13 -2.00 16.55
C ALA A 676 -3.96 -2.03 15.26
N GLY A 677 -4.74 -3.10 15.03
CA GLY A 677 -5.42 -3.34 13.75
C GLY A 677 -4.51 -4.01 12.71
N TYR A 678 -4.94 -4.05 11.44
CA TYR A 678 -4.23 -4.68 10.32
C TYR A 678 -3.57 -3.67 9.37
N PHE A 679 -4.14 -2.48 9.23
CA PHE A 679 -3.68 -1.44 8.30
C PHE A 679 -3.98 -0.03 8.81
N GLU A 680 -4.40 0.09 10.07
CA GLU A 680 -4.77 1.34 10.69
C GLU A 680 -3.55 2.15 11.13
N ASP A 681 -3.48 3.40 10.69
CA ASP A 681 -2.43 4.33 11.09
C ASP A 681 -2.89 5.14 12.29
N ILE A 682 -2.44 4.73 13.47
CA ILE A 682 -2.70 5.41 14.73
C ILE A 682 -1.79 6.62 14.80
N ALA A 683 -2.38 7.78 14.60
CA ALA A 683 -1.77 9.08 14.79
C ALA A 683 -1.88 9.49 16.26
N ILE A 684 -0.75 9.73 16.92
CA ILE A 684 -0.67 10.11 18.33
C ILE A 684 0.20 11.37 18.45
N GLY A 685 -0.28 12.39 19.14
CA GLY A 685 0.47 13.63 19.30
C GLY A 685 -0.24 14.66 20.17
N LEU A 686 0.10 15.92 19.96
CA LEU A 686 -0.46 17.04 20.68
C LEU A 686 -1.00 18.08 19.69
N ALA A 687 -2.32 18.17 19.58
CA ALA A 687 -2.97 19.23 18.82
C ALA A 687 -2.58 20.60 19.40
N GLY A 688 -2.36 21.59 18.53
CA GLY A 688 -1.82 22.91 18.92
C GLY A 688 -0.29 23.00 18.89
N THR A 689 0.45 21.89 18.80
CA THR A 689 1.92 21.89 18.61
C THR A 689 2.34 21.66 17.16
N GLY A 690 1.43 21.12 16.34
CA GLY A 690 1.70 20.65 14.99
C GLY A 690 2.51 19.35 14.94
N VAL A 691 2.79 18.71 16.07
CA VAL A 691 3.62 17.50 16.16
C VAL A 691 2.76 16.25 16.32
N ILE A 692 2.90 15.31 15.38
CA ILE A 692 2.12 14.06 15.34
C ILE A 692 3.04 12.90 14.95
N TYR A 693 2.99 11.81 15.70
CA TYR A 693 3.63 10.53 15.39
C TYR A 693 2.61 9.60 14.71
N TYR A 694 3.00 8.87 13.66
CA TYR A 694 2.15 7.92 12.94
C TYR A 694 2.66 6.49 13.10
N SER A 695 1.80 5.56 13.55
CA SER A 695 2.21 4.19 13.93
C SER A 695 2.71 3.31 12.79
N ILE A 696 2.10 3.38 11.60
CA ILE A 696 2.47 2.49 10.47
C ILE A 696 3.83 2.87 9.91
N SER A 697 4.04 4.17 9.74
CA SER A 697 5.29 4.66 9.19
C SER A 697 6.37 4.74 10.26
N GLY A 698 6.03 5.05 11.51
CA GLY A 698 7.00 5.49 12.52
C GLY A 698 7.41 6.96 12.35
N ASN A 699 6.88 7.66 11.33
CA ASN A 699 7.23 9.04 11.06
C ASN A 699 6.69 9.97 12.14
N ILE A 700 7.53 10.91 12.54
CA ILE A 700 7.12 12.05 13.34
C ILE A 700 7.05 13.26 12.41
N TYR A 701 5.86 13.84 12.33
CA TYR A 701 5.59 15.03 11.54
C TYR A 701 5.56 16.27 12.42
N ARG A 702 6.03 17.39 11.87
CA ARG A 702 5.80 18.73 12.37
C ARG A 702 5.20 19.57 11.26
N ASN A 703 4.00 20.09 11.45
CA ASN A 703 3.28 20.91 10.47
C ASN A 703 3.21 20.26 9.08
N GLY A 704 2.99 18.94 9.03
CA GLY A 704 2.90 18.18 7.77
C GLY A 704 4.24 17.73 7.17
N HIS A 705 5.38 18.12 7.74
CA HIS A 705 6.71 17.67 7.28
C HIS A 705 7.29 16.59 8.19
N VAL A 706 7.83 15.52 7.60
CA VAL A 706 8.57 14.49 8.35
C VAL A 706 9.85 15.10 8.90
N ILE A 707 10.02 15.07 10.22
CA ILE A 707 11.20 15.59 10.91
C ILE A 707 12.04 14.50 11.55
N SER A 708 11.45 13.33 11.80
CA SER A 708 12.17 12.17 12.31
C SER A 708 11.36 10.87 12.13
N HIS A 709 11.98 9.77 12.52
CA HIS A 709 11.45 8.42 12.41
C HIS A 709 11.73 7.65 13.71
N GLY A 710 10.67 7.18 14.36
CA GLY A 710 10.71 6.26 15.49
C GLY A 710 10.38 4.81 15.08
N PRO A 711 10.44 3.84 16.02
CA PRO A 711 9.97 2.48 15.79
C PRO A 711 8.50 2.50 15.41
N ARG A 712 8.01 1.55 14.59
CA ARG A 712 6.58 1.38 14.30
C ARG A 712 5.86 0.89 15.55
N LEU A 713 4.63 1.37 15.79
CA LEU A 713 3.84 0.83 16.89
C LEU A 713 3.09 -0.41 16.45
N GLY A 714 3.24 -1.46 17.23
CA GLY A 714 2.44 -2.66 17.12
C GLY A 714 1.47 -2.82 18.29
N SER A 715 0.72 -3.91 18.26
CA SER A 715 -0.08 -4.32 19.41
C SER A 715 0.79 -4.55 20.64
N PHE A 716 0.23 -4.26 21.81
CA PHE A 716 0.86 -4.28 23.13
C PHE A 716 1.84 -3.13 23.42
N ASP A 717 2.32 -2.42 22.40
CA ASP A 717 3.25 -1.30 22.58
C ASP A 717 2.64 -0.12 23.33
N ILE A 718 3.50 0.67 23.94
CA ILE A 718 3.13 1.89 24.65
C ILE A 718 3.88 3.07 24.03
N LEU A 719 3.16 4.08 23.54
CA LEU A 719 3.73 5.35 23.12
C LEU A 719 3.40 6.43 24.16
N GLY A 720 4.41 7.00 24.79
CA GLY A 720 4.26 8.22 25.58
C GLY A 720 4.43 9.47 24.72
N VAL A 721 3.67 10.51 25.01
CA VAL A 721 3.82 11.84 24.43
C VAL A 721 3.92 12.85 25.54
N GLY A 722 4.97 13.65 25.52
CA GLY A 722 5.20 14.72 26.47
C GLY A 722 5.32 16.08 25.80
N LEU A 723 4.80 17.11 26.46
CA LEU A 723 5.05 18.52 26.18
C LEU A 723 5.77 19.13 27.38
N PHE A 724 6.93 19.72 27.13
CA PHE A 724 7.66 20.47 28.14
C PHE A 724 8.28 21.71 27.49
N GLN A 725 7.98 22.90 28.02
CA GLN A 725 8.51 24.19 27.54
C GLN A 725 8.58 24.33 26.01
N ASN A 726 7.42 24.22 25.33
CA ASN A 726 7.33 24.29 23.86
C ASN A 726 8.14 23.20 23.12
N GLN A 727 8.39 22.06 23.76
CA GLN A 727 9.00 20.91 23.13
C GLN A 727 8.16 19.66 23.29
N VAL A 728 7.93 18.97 22.18
CA VAL A 728 7.28 17.67 22.16
C VAL A 728 8.34 16.59 22.17
N PHE A 729 8.18 15.59 23.04
CA PHE A 729 8.98 14.37 23.02
C PHE A 729 8.07 13.14 23.02
N PHE A 730 8.59 12.04 22.48
CA PHE A 730 7.90 10.77 22.47
C PHE A 730 8.68 9.74 23.28
N THR A 731 7.98 8.79 23.90
CA THR A 731 8.59 7.60 24.49
C THR A 731 7.99 6.35 23.84
N TYR A 732 8.78 5.30 23.65
CA TYR A 732 8.35 3.99 23.18
C TYR A 732 8.68 2.95 24.24
N ASN A 733 7.65 2.27 24.76
CA ASN A 733 7.75 1.31 25.85
C ASN A 733 8.54 1.86 27.06
N GLY A 734 8.37 3.15 27.36
CA GLY A 734 9.01 3.86 28.45
C GLY A 734 10.41 4.42 28.16
N LEU A 735 10.90 4.31 26.92
CA LEU A 735 12.19 4.82 26.49
C LEU A 735 12.05 6.01 25.56
N LEU A 736 12.85 7.06 25.74
CA LEU A 736 12.76 8.28 24.93
C LEU A 736 13.11 8.03 23.45
N LEU A 737 12.25 8.52 22.55
CA LEU A 737 12.51 8.62 21.11
C LEU A 737 13.18 9.97 20.79
N ARG A 738 14.11 9.97 19.83
CA ARG A 738 14.76 11.18 19.33
C ARG A 738 14.14 11.64 18.01
N PRO A 739 14.24 12.94 17.67
CA PRO A 739 14.69 14.06 18.49
C PRO A 739 13.58 14.57 19.41
N ILE A 740 13.95 15.44 20.36
CA ILE A 740 12.99 16.31 21.04
C ILE A 740 12.68 17.49 20.10
N ILE A 741 11.40 17.81 19.95
CA ILE A 741 10.90 18.59 18.83
C ILE A 741 10.46 19.96 19.33
N PRO A 742 11.18 21.04 19.01
CA PRO A 742 10.69 22.39 19.30
C PRO A 742 9.40 22.63 18.53
N CYS A 743 8.40 23.21 19.18
CA CYS A 743 7.10 23.52 18.62
C CYS A 743 6.68 24.93 19.00
N PHE A 744 5.79 25.52 18.21
CA PHE A 744 5.12 26.76 18.59
C PHE A 744 3.76 26.36 19.11
N VAL A 745 3.53 26.56 20.40
CA VAL A 745 2.28 26.17 21.05
C VAL A 745 1.20 27.19 20.69
N VAL A 746 0.23 26.76 19.89
CA VAL A 746 -1.01 27.50 19.62
C VAL A 746 -2.05 27.03 20.63
N SER A 747 -2.58 27.98 21.41
CA SER A 747 -3.54 27.69 22.48
C SER A 747 -4.94 27.40 21.92
N PRO A 748 -5.68 26.40 22.47
CA PRO A 748 -5.30 25.44 23.51
C PRO A 748 -4.55 24.20 22.97
N VAL A 749 -3.64 23.62 23.77
CA VAL A 749 -3.00 22.32 23.48
C VAL A 749 -3.94 21.20 23.89
N LYS A 750 -4.02 20.12 23.10
CA LYS A 750 -4.81 18.93 23.44
C LYS A 750 -4.07 17.66 23.10
N ALA A 751 -4.25 16.60 23.89
CA ALA A 751 -3.88 15.26 23.44
C ALA A 751 -4.63 14.95 22.12
N TYR A 752 -3.93 14.39 21.15
CA TYR A 752 -4.50 13.99 19.85
C TYR A 752 -4.23 12.52 19.63
N ILE A 753 -5.30 11.74 19.51
CA ILE A 753 -5.26 10.34 19.11
C ILE A 753 -6.30 10.15 18.02
N SER A 754 -5.86 9.69 16.87
CA SER A 754 -6.72 9.41 15.72
C SER A 754 -6.27 8.13 15.05
N SER A 755 -7.20 7.34 14.53
CA SER A 755 -6.87 6.05 13.93
C SER A 755 -7.56 5.75 12.61
N GLY A 756 -8.37 6.69 12.10
CA GLY A 756 -8.99 6.61 10.77
C GLY A 756 -9.97 5.46 10.50
N SER A 757 -10.09 4.45 11.37
CA SER A 757 -10.89 3.23 11.19
C SER A 757 -11.59 2.80 12.48
N GLN A 758 -12.81 2.28 12.35
CA GLN A 758 -13.72 1.99 13.47
C GLN A 758 -13.67 0.55 14.01
N SER A 759 -13.03 -0.42 13.33
CA SER A 759 -13.39 -1.84 13.52
C SER A 759 -12.35 -2.76 14.18
N TYR A 760 -11.07 -2.38 14.30
CA TYR A 760 -10.03 -3.35 14.72
C TYR A 760 -9.00 -2.87 15.74
N ILE A 761 -9.09 -1.64 16.23
CA ILE A 761 -8.09 -1.07 17.15
C ILE A 761 -8.65 -1.01 18.56
N GLU A 762 -7.82 -1.38 19.53
CA GLU A 762 -8.10 -1.24 20.96
C GLU A 762 -6.94 -0.49 21.62
N LEU A 763 -7.24 0.61 22.30
CA LEU A 763 -6.26 1.50 22.94
C LEU A 763 -6.63 1.72 24.42
N GLU A 764 -5.63 1.98 25.25
CA GLU A 764 -5.73 2.35 26.67
C GLU A 764 -4.88 3.59 26.89
N VAL A 765 -5.47 4.71 27.34
CA VAL A 765 -4.75 5.98 27.57
C VAL A 765 -4.52 6.21 29.06
N LYS A 766 -3.31 6.62 29.43
CA LYS A 766 -2.89 6.86 30.83
C LYS A 766 -2.32 8.26 30.98
N PHE A 767 -2.83 9.01 31.93
CA PHE A 767 -2.46 10.42 32.14
C PHE A 767 -1.58 10.66 33.38
N THR A 768 -1.40 9.66 34.25
CA THR A 768 -0.85 9.89 35.60
C THR A 768 0.37 9.04 35.95
N ASP A 769 0.61 7.91 35.28
CA ASP A 769 1.64 6.95 35.68
C ASP A 769 2.70 6.77 34.60
N TRP A 770 3.94 7.13 34.93
CA TRP A 770 5.09 6.66 34.16
C TRP A 770 5.23 5.15 34.36
N ILE A 771 5.67 4.42 33.33
CA ILE A 771 5.95 2.97 33.43
C ILE A 771 6.77 2.59 34.68
N PHE A 772 7.66 3.47 35.14
CA PHE A 772 8.51 3.28 36.32
C PHE A 772 7.88 3.67 37.67
N MET A 773 6.62 4.11 37.73
CA MET A 773 5.92 4.45 38.99
C MET A 773 5.04 3.32 39.54
N ARG A 774 4.92 2.17 38.85
CA ARG A 774 4.11 1.03 39.33
C ARG A 774 4.79 0.33 40.49
N GLN A 775 4.13 0.12 41.63
CA GLN A 775 4.70 -0.61 42.79
C GLN A 775 4.98 -2.12 42.51
N ASN A 776 5.99 -2.46 41.69
CA ASN A 776 6.41 -3.84 41.43
C ASN A 776 7.49 -4.33 42.40
N LEU A 777 8.00 -3.43 43.22
CA LEU A 777 9.19 -3.59 44.05
C LEU A 777 9.00 -4.50 45.26
N SER A 778 7.85 -4.40 45.92
CA SER A 778 7.48 -5.28 47.03
C SER A 778 7.40 -6.75 46.58
N LEU A 779 6.98 -7.00 45.33
CA LEU A 779 6.85 -8.33 44.75
C LEU A 779 8.20 -9.00 44.45
N ILE A 780 9.26 -8.22 44.22
CA ILE A 780 10.60 -8.74 43.90
C ILE A 780 11.36 -9.12 45.18
N HIS A 781 11.35 -8.26 46.20
CA HIS A 781 12.09 -8.49 47.44
C HIS A 781 11.51 -9.61 48.31
N GLN A 782 10.24 -9.99 48.11
CA GLN A 782 9.59 -11.10 48.81
C GLN A 782 9.65 -12.42 48.02
N ASN A 783 10.31 -12.45 46.86
CA ASN A 783 10.30 -13.62 45.98
C ASN A 783 11.45 -14.59 46.30
N ALA A 784 11.14 -15.71 46.95
CA ALA A 784 12.10 -16.76 47.30
C ALA A 784 12.84 -17.36 46.08
N ASP A 785 12.22 -17.37 44.90
CA ASP A 785 12.89 -17.84 43.67
C ASP A 785 13.99 -16.88 43.21
N ALA A 786 13.83 -15.57 43.46
CA ALA A 786 14.85 -14.57 43.14
C ALA A 786 16.10 -14.76 44.00
N ASP A 787 15.94 -14.97 45.31
CA ASP A 787 17.05 -15.22 46.23
C ASP A 787 17.80 -16.50 45.89
N ALA A 788 17.09 -17.59 45.59
CA ALA A 788 17.69 -18.85 45.17
C ALA A 788 18.50 -18.70 43.87
N LEU A 789 18.01 -17.89 42.91
CA LEU A 789 18.68 -17.61 41.65
C LEU A 789 19.98 -16.82 41.87
N ILE A 790 19.95 -15.79 42.71
CA ILE A 790 21.10 -14.94 43.04
C ILE A 790 22.19 -15.76 43.72
N GLN A 791 21.83 -16.59 44.71
CA GLN A 791 22.78 -17.48 45.38
C GLN A 791 23.39 -18.51 44.41
N PHE A 792 22.61 -19.01 43.45
CA PHE A 792 23.11 -19.91 42.42
C PHE A 792 24.15 -19.23 41.52
N ILE A 793 23.87 -18.01 41.04
CA ILE A 793 24.79 -17.22 40.22
C ILE A 793 26.08 -16.98 40.98
N MET A 794 25.99 -16.56 42.24
CA MET A 794 27.14 -16.34 43.12
C MET A 794 28.06 -17.56 43.17
N LYS A 795 27.51 -18.74 43.51
CA LYS A 795 28.28 -20.00 43.58
C LYS A 795 28.95 -20.34 42.25
N LYS A 796 28.30 -20.04 41.12
CA LYS A 796 28.85 -20.28 39.77
C LYS A 796 29.96 -19.29 39.41
N VAL A 797 29.77 -18.01 39.69
CA VAL A 797 30.76 -16.95 39.47
C VAL A 797 32.03 -17.22 40.29
N ILE A 798 31.88 -17.62 41.57
CA ILE A 798 32.98 -18.04 42.44
C ILE A 798 33.71 -19.26 41.85
N LYS A 799 32.96 -20.32 41.48
CA LYS A 799 33.54 -21.55 40.95
C LYS A 799 34.31 -21.33 39.64
N LEU A 800 33.83 -20.48 38.75
CA LEU A 800 34.54 -20.15 37.51
C LEU A 800 35.86 -19.45 37.81
N ASN A 801 35.83 -18.46 38.70
CA ASN A 801 36.99 -17.67 39.08
C ASN A 801 37.99 -18.41 39.98
N SER A 802 37.61 -19.53 40.60
CA SER A 802 38.55 -20.41 41.31
C SER A 802 39.46 -21.24 40.38
N LYS A 803 39.09 -21.40 39.11
CA LYS A 803 39.91 -22.12 38.12
C LYS A 803 40.85 -21.13 37.44
N LYS A 804 42.16 -21.25 37.67
CA LYS A 804 43.21 -20.34 37.16
C LYS A 804 43.16 -20.06 35.65
N GLU A 805 42.56 -20.95 34.86
CA GLU A 805 42.51 -20.88 33.38
C GLU A 805 41.40 -19.98 32.81
N THR A 806 40.41 -19.53 33.61
CA THR A 806 39.25 -18.75 33.11
C THR A 806 38.88 -17.59 34.05
N LYS A 807 39.87 -16.77 34.44
CA LYS A 807 39.60 -15.55 35.19
C LYS A 807 38.76 -14.60 34.35
N SER A 808 37.54 -14.31 34.81
CA SER A 808 36.67 -13.29 34.23
C SER A 808 36.37 -12.25 35.31
N GLU A 809 37.38 -11.43 35.62
CA GLU A 809 37.30 -10.36 36.63
C GLU A 809 36.12 -9.42 36.35
N ASP A 810 35.86 -9.13 35.06
CA ASP A 810 34.69 -8.38 34.59
C ASP A 810 33.35 -9.01 35.02
N LEU A 811 33.19 -10.34 34.95
CA LEU A 811 31.93 -11.00 35.41
C LEU A 811 31.78 -10.92 36.93
N PHE A 812 32.89 -11.11 37.65
CA PHE A 812 32.91 -11.10 39.12
C PHE A 812 32.54 -9.72 39.66
N ASP A 813 33.17 -8.67 39.13
CA ASP A 813 32.95 -7.28 39.54
C ASP A 813 31.55 -6.79 39.15
N ARG A 814 31.05 -7.16 37.97
CA ARG A 814 29.66 -6.87 37.56
C ARG A 814 28.62 -7.48 38.48
N PHE A 815 28.83 -8.72 38.93
CA PHE A 815 27.90 -9.38 39.83
C PHE A 815 27.97 -8.79 41.25
N LEU A 816 29.17 -8.43 41.72
CA LEU A 816 29.37 -7.70 42.98
C LEU A 816 28.67 -6.34 42.98
N GLU A 817 28.74 -5.61 41.86
CA GLU A 817 28.02 -4.34 41.69
C GLU A 817 26.51 -4.56 41.77
N LEU A 818 25.97 -5.57 41.08
CA LEU A 818 24.55 -5.96 41.19
C LEU A 818 24.14 -6.22 42.66
N LEU A 819 24.89 -7.03 43.39
CA LEU A 819 24.58 -7.33 44.80
C LEU A 819 24.58 -6.07 45.68
N ARG A 820 25.52 -5.15 45.44
CA ARG A 820 25.57 -3.84 46.12
C ARG A 820 24.30 -3.02 45.85
N ILE A 821 23.86 -2.99 44.59
CA ILE A 821 22.63 -2.28 44.22
C ILE A 821 21.41 -2.92 44.88
N MET A 822 21.37 -4.25 44.96
CA MET A 822 20.29 -4.99 45.61
C MET A 822 20.34 -4.97 47.15
N SER A 823 21.37 -4.35 47.75
CA SER A 823 21.59 -4.30 49.20
C SER A 823 21.67 -5.69 49.87
N LYS A 824 22.26 -6.69 49.20
CA LYS A 824 22.44 -8.07 49.72
C LYS A 824 23.77 -8.22 50.46
N THR A 825 23.87 -7.59 51.64
CA THR A 825 25.12 -7.46 52.42
C THR A 825 25.78 -8.79 52.76
N ASP A 826 24.98 -9.80 53.10
CA ASP A 826 25.41 -11.18 53.37
C ASP A 826 26.16 -11.81 52.19
N LEU A 827 25.63 -11.66 50.97
CA LEU A 827 26.25 -12.21 49.75
C LEU A 827 27.47 -11.40 49.29
N ILE A 828 27.48 -10.09 49.56
CA ILE A 828 28.62 -9.21 49.27
C ILE A 828 29.83 -9.62 50.11
N GLU A 829 29.65 -9.89 51.40
CA GLU A 829 30.73 -10.32 52.30
C GLU A 829 31.33 -11.65 51.83
N GLU A 830 30.50 -12.62 51.44
CA GLU A 830 30.96 -13.91 50.92
C GLU A 830 31.80 -13.76 49.64
N MET A 831 31.37 -12.90 48.70
CA MET A 831 32.12 -12.64 47.48
C MET A 831 33.43 -11.87 47.73
N LEU A 832 33.43 -10.86 48.60
CA LEU A 832 34.64 -10.10 48.92
C LEU A 832 35.69 -10.97 49.61
N ALA A 833 35.27 -11.84 50.54
CA ALA A 833 36.16 -12.81 51.18
C ALA A 833 36.82 -13.75 50.16
N PHE A 834 36.06 -14.20 49.15
CA PHE A 834 36.61 -15.00 48.05
C PHE A 834 37.58 -14.22 47.16
N LYS A 835 37.27 -12.93 46.84
CA LYS A 835 38.13 -12.06 46.02
C LYS A 835 39.49 -11.88 46.68
N VAL A 836 39.51 -11.50 47.95
CA VAL A 836 40.74 -11.35 48.73
C VAL A 836 41.51 -12.67 48.80
N LYS A 837 40.86 -13.82 48.96
CA LYS A 837 41.58 -15.09 49.05
C LYS A 837 42.27 -15.55 47.75
N ASN A 838 41.81 -15.11 46.58
CA ASN A 838 42.24 -15.70 45.28
C ASN A 838 42.75 -14.70 44.23
N PHE A 839 42.61 -13.38 44.47
CA PHE A 839 42.99 -12.33 43.53
C PHE A 839 43.98 -11.29 44.08
N SER A 840 44.22 -11.26 45.39
CA SER A 840 45.41 -10.61 45.96
C SER A 840 46.54 -11.61 46.12
#